data_AF-A0A8C7I2I7-F1
#
_entry.id   AF-A0A8C7I2I7-F1
#
_cell.length_a   1.000
_cell.length_b   1.000
_cell.length_c   1.000
_cell.angle_alpha   90.00
_cell.angle_beta   90.00
_cell.angle_gamma   90.00
#
_symmetry.space_group_name_H-M   'P 1'
#
loop_
_entity.id
_entity.type
_entity.pdbx_description
1 polymer ?
#
loop_
_entity_poly.entity_id
_entity_poly.type
_entity_poly.pdbx_seq_one_letter_code
_entity_poly.pdbx_strand_id
1 'polypeptide(L)'
;MNSTPNGGAAPPYQNGPVGQTYPSTYPPGYYGAGPQQQGYPTISGHCAPALNKFPITNNDHSAYYHHNSHQQPIAAPTPSAYRVTQGSHPPSQPYVTLPTSVAPPNPQQAPPFQQPSPYAPHGAYHGQQQYLPSQALIYPQQLNLVSATPSSQGTPMYPIVSYPSAPGSSQYGTLRSSQAPTGPGAISNLIGAPLHQYPPGNGTSHPASTAAVPSGHSMAPPGQPATVNGQGNAVQAPVLQHYDQSHQAAMAHDHYGVTHNTGGADRDRPPSETPFTSSPGHQQGMHYGYVANSGASSANASTNAAPLSSSSDEDVDEEEDEEAGGDSSSTTTGSASPVPNSYDSLEGGSYPESSIPPSADMTKQAPPFGYGYPSMQPAYQQRPSPRTDSSPSHGRYNQTGYQHLSQPFPNMSQLSAALGGLSGVPELEVEALRPVNLLQERNLLPHRPLDAPEPNLNADLKKANCSPDTFRCTLTNIPQTQALLNKARLPLGLLLHPFRDLAQLPVITSSTIVRCRSCRTYINPFVSFLDQRRWKCSLCYRVNDVPDEFMYNPVTRSYGEPHKRPEVQNSTVEFIASSDYMLRPPQPAVYLFVLDVSHNAVDAGYLDVFCQTLLENLDKMPGDTRTRVGFITFNSTIHFYNLHESLSQPQMLVVSDIDDIFIPTHDSLLVNLKESRALVRVLLTSLPGMFSQTRETHSALGPALQAAYKLMSSTGGRVSVFQTQLPTLGAGLLQSREDPNQRSSTKGVQHLGPATDFYKKLALDCSGQQIGVDLFLLSSQYSDLASLACVSKYSAGSIFYYPSLHHVHNPAQLDKFQKDLERYLTRKIGFEAVMRIRCTKGLSIHTFHGNFFVRSTDLLSLANVNPDSGFAVQMSIEESMADTSLACFQAALLYTSSKGKRRIRVHTLCLPVVSQLSDVYAGADVQAITCLLANMAIDRSISSSLSDARDALVNAVVDSLSAYKNTVSNLQQSGLIAPAALCLFPLYVLALLKQKALRTGTSTKLDERVFAMCEFKSQPLQQIMRTVHPDLYRLDTISDEGALHLNDCIVPQPHLLHLTAEKLTREGAFLMDCGSVFYLWIGKCCNDMFIRDVLGCPNHASIPPNMTQIPELETPLSERLRALLAWLQDSRTFSSTLHVLKDDASAKTSFFQHLVEDRSESAFSYYEFLLHIQQQMTK
;
A
#
# COMPACT_ATOMS: atom_id res chain seq x y z
N MET A 1 74.14 62.46 -19.91
CA MET A 1 72.86 63.07 -20.28
C MET A 1 72.61 62.83 -21.76
N ASN A 2 71.39 62.67 -22.29
CA ASN A 2 70.07 62.27 -21.77
C ASN A 2 69.18 61.99 -23.02
N SER A 3 68.17 61.12 -23.03
CA SER A 3 67.72 60.10 -22.07
C SER A 3 66.82 59.10 -22.82
N THR A 4 66.87 57.80 -22.47
CA THR A 4 66.50 56.65 -23.34
C THR A 4 66.00 55.44 -22.48
N PRO A 5 65.63 54.26 -23.03
CA PRO A 5 64.52 54.02 -23.97
C PRO A 5 63.76 52.66 -23.76
N ASN A 6 62.82 52.31 -24.66
CA ASN A 6 62.43 50.95 -25.14
C ASN A 6 61.90 49.85 -24.17
N GLY A 7 61.10 48.85 -24.62
CA GLY A 7 60.40 48.72 -25.92
C GLY A 7 60.09 47.27 -26.40
N GLY A 8 59.04 47.11 -27.23
CA GLY A 8 58.70 45.91 -28.03
C GLY A 8 57.95 44.76 -27.33
N ALA A 9 57.39 43.73 -27.99
CA ALA A 9 56.90 43.55 -29.39
C ALA A 9 56.20 42.16 -29.52
N ALA A 10 55.46 41.88 -30.61
CA ALA A 10 54.77 40.60 -30.92
C ALA A 10 54.91 40.24 -32.44
N PRO A 11 54.38 39.12 -33.01
CA PRO A 11 53.79 37.88 -32.45
C PRO A 11 54.75 36.66 -32.66
N PRO A 12 54.57 35.54 -33.46
CA PRO A 12 53.50 35.01 -34.36
C PRO A 12 53.05 33.54 -34.05
N TYR A 13 52.38 32.87 -35.01
CA TYR A 13 52.06 31.41 -35.07
C TYR A 13 53.15 30.61 -35.83
N GLN A 14 53.38 29.32 -35.50
CA GLN A 14 53.47 28.17 -36.45
C GLN A 14 53.82 26.80 -35.80
N ASN A 15 53.27 25.72 -36.40
CA ASN A 15 53.78 24.34 -36.61
C ASN A 15 54.47 23.48 -35.49
N GLY A 16 54.16 22.17 -35.47
CA GLY A 16 55.03 21.09 -34.94
C GLY A 16 55.74 20.31 -36.07
N PRO A 17 56.20 19.04 -35.93
CA PRO A 17 56.14 18.09 -34.78
C PRO A 17 57.50 17.37 -34.48
N VAL A 18 57.49 16.19 -33.81
CA VAL A 18 58.62 15.22 -33.58
C VAL A 18 59.69 15.66 -32.53
N GLY A 19 60.36 14.81 -31.72
CA GLY A 19 60.19 13.39 -31.37
C GLY A 19 61.44 12.71 -30.72
N GLN A 20 61.23 11.60 -29.98
CA GLN A 20 62.20 10.58 -29.47
C GLN A 20 63.39 10.95 -28.53
N THR A 21 63.55 10.20 -27.42
CA THR A 21 64.71 9.28 -27.20
C THR A 21 64.50 8.31 -25.99
N TYR A 22 65.34 7.26 -25.92
CA TYR A 22 65.33 6.08 -25.00
C TYR A 22 66.47 6.20 -23.92
N PRO A 23 66.85 5.23 -23.03
CA PRO A 23 66.65 3.75 -23.06
C PRO A 23 66.51 2.94 -21.72
N SER A 24 66.51 1.59 -21.86
CA SER A 24 67.17 0.58 -20.98
C SER A 24 66.44 0.01 -19.74
N THR A 25 66.41 -1.31 -19.42
CA THR A 25 66.65 -2.59 -20.16
C THR A 25 66.28 -3.83 -19.29
N TYR A 26 65.52 -4.80 -19.83
CA TYR A 26 65.55 -6.30 -19.65
C TYR A 26 65.61 -6.98 -18.23
N PRO A 27 65.43 -8.33 -18.10
CA PRO A 27 64.87 -9.36 -19.01
C PRO A 27 63.74 -10.25 -18.39
N PRO A 28 63.07 -11.14 -19.18
CA PRO A 28 62.05 -12.11 -18.73
C PRO A 28 62.54 -13.59 -18.64
N GLY A 29 61.66 -14.50 -18.16
CA GLY A 29 61.85 -15.97 -18.14
C GLY A 29 60.54 -16.74 -18.49
N TYR A 30 60.63 -18.03 -18.82
CA TYR A 30 59.59 -18.77 -19.59
C TYR A 30 59.42 -20.26 -19.16
N TYR A 31 58.28 -20.87 -19.54
CA TYR A 31 57.93 -22.32 -19.56
C TYR A 31 57.69 -23.11 -18.24
N GLY A 32 56.63 -23.95 -18.24
CA GLY A 32 56.82 -25.40 -17.98
C GLY A 32 55.89 -26.17 -17.01
N ALA A 33 54.75 -26.70 -17.50
CA ALA A 33 54.05 -27.94 -17.05
C ALA A 33 53.47 -28.06 -15.61
N GLY A 34 52.56 -29.04 -15.42
CA GLY A 34 52.02 -29.52 -14.12
C GLY A 34 52.63 -30.89 -13.72
N PRO A 35 52.10 -31.62 -12.68
CA PRO A 35 50.68 -31.95 -12.55
C PRO A 35 50.09 -32.12 -11.10
N GLN A 36 48.78 -32.39 -11.04
CA GLN A 36 48.00 -33.23 -10.09
C GLN A 36 47.98 -33.03 -8.55
N GLN A 37 46.72 -33.10 -8.05
CA GLN A 37 46.21 -33.67 -6.78
C GLN A 37 46.22 -32.88 -5.44
N GLN A 38 45.01 -32.82 -4.86
CA GLN A 38 44.58 -32.89 -3.45
C GLN A 38 45.20 -31.96 -2.38
N GLY A 39 44.32 -31.15 -1.77
CA GLY A 39 44.56 -30.51 -0.47
C GLY A 39 43.69 -29.27 -0.23
N TYR A 40 42.79 -29.32 0.77
CA TYR A 40 42.28 -28.09 1.39
C TYR A 40 43.40 -27.49 2.24
N PRO A 41 43.59 -26.16 2.20
CA PRO A 41 43.72 -25.46 3.47
C PRO A 41 43.03 -24.08 3.52
N THR A 42 42.84 -23.63 4.76
CA THR A 42 42.55 -22.26 5.16
C THR A 42 43.58 -21.24 4.66
N ILE A 43 43.16 -19.98 4.52
CA ILE A 43 44.05 -18.83 4.29
C ILE A 43 43.82 -17.79 5.40
N SER A 44 44.89 -17.14 5.84
CA SER A 44 44.87 -15.99 6.74
C SER A 44 45.94 -14.98 6.32
N GLY A 45 45.62 -13.68 6.35
CA GLY A 45 46.61 -12.61 6.45
C GLY A 45 47.22 -12.04 5.15
N HIS A 46 46.85 -10.78 4.89
CA HIS A 46 47.70 -9.70 4.36
C HIS A 46 48.28 -9.75 2.93
N CYS A 47 47.76 -8.86 2.07
CA CYS A 47 48.52 -7.67 1.63
C CYS A 47 47.55 -6.51 1.34
N ALA A 48 48.04 -5.26 1.37
CA ALA A 48 47.22 -4.04 1.30
C ALA A 48 47.56 -3.15 0.08
N PRO A 49 46.61 -2.36 -0.43
CA PRO A 49 46.89 -1.22 -1.31
C PRO A 49 47.25 0.05 -0.52
N ALA A 50 48.01 0.96 -1.14
CA ALA A 50 48.61 2.11 -0.46
C ALA A 50 47.71 3.36 -0.36
N LEU A 51 48.00 4.21 0.64
CA LEU A 51 47.36 5.53 0.79
C LEU A 51 47.84 6.52 -0.28
N ASN A 52 46.91 7.37 -0.75
CA ASN A 52 47.23 8.71 -1.25
C ASN A 52 46.55 9.74 -0.33
N LYS A 53 47.28 10.78 0.10
CA LYS A 53 46.81 11.79 1.04
C LYS A 53 46.49 13.11 0.35
N PHE A 54 45.30 13.66 0.58
CA PHE A 54 45.06 15.11 0.69
C PHE A 54 43.95 15.35 1.76
N PRO A 55 43.84 16.54 2.37
CA PRO A 55 43.47 16.63 3.77
C PRO A 55 42.01 17.03 4.04
N ILE A 56 41.48 16.55 5.17
CA ILE A 56 40.31 17.12 5.83
C ILE A 56 40.81 18.04 6.95
N THR A 57 40.64 19.35 6.78
CA THR A 57 40.75 20.32 7.87
C THR A 57 39.36 20.58 8.44
N ASN A 58 39.08 20.06 9.64
CA ASN A 58 38.03 20.64 10.46
C ASN A 58 38.40 22.10 10.78
N ASN A 59 37.42 22.99 10.79
CA ASN A 59 37.54 24.25 11.52
C ASN A 59 36.15 24.80 11.85
N ASP A 60 35.71 24.61 13.09
CA ASP A 60 34.70 25.48 13.68
C ASP A 60 35.31 26.87 13.88
N HIS A 61 34.48 27.91 13.79
CA HIS A 61 34.89 29.30 14.01
C HIS A 61 33.86 30.08 14.82
N SER A 62 34.21 30.33 16.08
CA SER A 62 33.53 31.30 16.95
C SER A 62 34.52 31.93 17.94
N ALA A 63 35.42 32.77 17.43
CA ALA A 63 36.37 33.52 18.25
C ALA A 63 36.58 34.97 17.77
N TYR A 64 36.25 35.91 18.64
CA TYR A 64 36.67 37.32 18.67
C TYR A 64 36.95 37.62 20.16
N TYR A 65 37.99 38.35 20.60
CA TYR A 65 38.93 39.24 19.90
C TYR A 65 40.33 39.26 20.57
N HIS A 66 41.36 39.60 19.79
CA HIS A 66 42.61 40.30 20.15
C HIS A 66 43.61 39.80 21.25
N HIS A 67 44.72 39.22 20.74
CA HIS A 67 46.07 39.88 20.65
C HIS A 67 47.24 39.48 21.61
N ASN A 68 48.38 39.16 20.95
CA ASN A 68 49.80 39.30 21.31
C ASN A 68 50.58 38.34 22.26
N SER A 69 51.61 37.73 21.62
CA SER A 69 53.02 37.60 22.01
C SER A 69 53.49 36.68 23.17
N HIS A 70 54.00 35.52 22.75
CA HIS A 70 55.32 34.91 23.07
C HIS A 70 55.66 34.30 24.46
N GLN A 71 56.53 33.27 24.36
CA GLN A 71 57.43 32.67 25.37
C GLN A 71 56.82 31.77 26.47
N GLN A 72 56.70 30.46 26.15
CA GLN A 72 57.55 29.35 26.63
C GLN A 72 58.37 29.50 27.95
N PRO A 73 58.77 28.39 28.65
CA PRO A 73 58.30 26.98 28.54
C PRO A 73 58.32 26.14 29.87
N ILE A 74 58.20 24.80 29.70
CA ILE A 74 58.81 23.69 30.50
C ILE A 74 58.00 23.02 31.66
N ALA A 75 58.19 21.68 31.71
CA ALA A 75 58.00 20.70 32.80
C ALA A 75 56.60 20.14 33.14
N ALA A 76 56.51 18.80 32.96
CA ALA A 76 55.66 17.84 33.68
C ALA A 76 56.55 17.13 34.76
N PRO A 77 56.16 16.06 35.51
CA PRO A 77 54.97 15.20 35.36
C PRO A 77 54.30 14.67 36.67
N THR A 78 53.38 13.71 36.47
CA THR A 78 52.79 12.60 37.29
C THR A 78 53.46 12.12 38.61
N PRO A 79 52.85 11.17 39.39
CA PRO A 79 51.45 10.67 39.50
C PRO A 79 50.91 10.49 40.97
N SER A 80 49.69 9.93 41.11
CA SER A 80 49.22 9.04 42.21
C SER A 80 49.05 9.59 43.66
N ALA A 81 48.29 8.97 44.58
CA ALA A 81 47.04 8.17 44.52
C ALA A 81 46.44 8.00 45.95
N TYR A 82 45.21 7.49 46.06
CA TYR A 82 44.52 6.98 47.27
C TYR A 82 44.27 7.88 48.50
N ARG A 83 43.03 8.40 48.60
CA ARG A 83 41.93 7.94 49.51
C ARG A 83 42.20 7.80 51.04
N VAL A 84 41.17 8.20 51.85
CA VAL A 84 40.80 7.75 53.23
C VAL A 84 41.12 8.69 54.44
N THR A 85 40.11 9.51 54.80
CA THR A 85 39.54 9.88 56.14
C THR A 85 40.40 10.38 57.34
N GLN A 86 39.67 10.84 58.38
CA GLN A 86 40.10 11.44 59.67
C GLN A 86 40.51 12.93 59.59
N GLY A 87 40.29 13.79 60.59
CA GLY A 87 39.58 13.66 61.89
C GLY A 87 39.74 14.93 62.76
N SER A 88 39.01 15.02 63.89
CA SER A 88 39.22 15.92 65.05
C SER A 88 39.41 17.47 64.88
N HIS A 89 38.49 18.24 65.49
CA HIS A 89 38.70 19.62 66.00
C HIS A 89 39.33 19.59 67.43
N PRO A 90 39.65 20.72 68.13
CA PRO A 90 39.61 22.17 67.79
C PRO A 90 41.05 22.80 67.92
N PRO A 91 41.36 24.11 68.22
CA PRO A 91 40.70 25.12 69.09
C PRO A 91 40.52 26.56 68.51
N SER A 92 39.98 27.47 69.35
CA SER A 92 39.96 28.96 69.26
C SER A 92 38.65 29.64 68.77
N GLN A 93 38.38 30.82 69.35
CA GLN A 93 37.17 31.67 69.24
C GLN A 93 37.45 32.97 68.42
N PRO A 94 36.53 33.96 68.21
CA PRO A 94 35.24 34.28 68.90
C PRO A 94 34.02 34.52 67.94
N TYR A 95 32.72 34.69 68.33
CA TYR A 95 31.98 34.73 69.61
C TYR A 95 30.45 34.41 69.40
N VAL A 96 29.75 33.71 70.34
CA VAL A 96 28.27 33.78 70.68
C VAL A 96 27.21 33.40 69.60
N THR A 97 26.09 32.65 69.79
CA THR A 97 25.30 31.91 70.86
C THR A 97 24.24 31.01 70.17
N LEU A 98 23.47 30.05 70.73
CA LEU A 98 23.51 28.93 71.72
C LEU A 98 22.14 28.13 71.56
N PRO A 99 21.83 26.97 72.21
CA PRO A 99 21.23 25.78 71.53
C PRO A 99 20.18 24.92 72.34
N THR A 100 20.22 23.56 72.26
CA THR A 100 19.63 22.44 73.10
C THR A 100 18.30 21.76 72.68
N SER A 101 17.96 20.46 72.95
CA SER A 101 18.67 19.18 73.34
C SER A 101 17.72 17.92 73.34
N VAL A 102 18.05 16.70 72.84
CA VAL A 102 18.57 15.42 73.48
C VAL A 102 17.67 14.70 74.55
N ALA A 103 17.44 13.35 74.63
CA ALA A 103 17.43 12.22 73.65
C ALA A 103 16.65 10.87 74.02
N PRO A 104 17.07 9.92 74.90
CA PRO A 104 16.81 8.44 74.73
C PRO A 104 16.37 7.65 76.03
N PRO A 105 16.50 6.29 76.23
CA PRO A 105 16.39 5.06 75.38
C PRO A 105 15.33 4.00 75.91
N ASN A 106 15.40 2.72 75.48
CA ASN A 106 14.42 1.60 75.74
C ASN A 106 15.04 0.42 76.55
N PRO A 107 14.30 -0.42 77.34
CA PRO A 107 13.92 -1.79 76.86
C PRO A 107 12.70 -2.55 77.49
N GLN A 108 12.10 -3.46 76.69
CA GLN A 108 11.54 -4.81 76.99
C GLN A 108 10.18 -5.11 77.73
N GLN A 109 9.58 -6.25 77.28
CA GLN A 109 8.50 -7.11 77.83
C GLN A 109 7.00 -6.76 77.62
N ALA A 110 6.12 -7.79 77.69
CA ALA A 110 4.76 -7.93 77.13
C ALA A 110 3.98 -9.07 77.87
N PRO A 111 2.73 -9.52 77.54
CA PRO A 111 1.75 -9.21 76.47
C PRO A 111 0.36 -8.81 77.09
N PRO A 112 -0.89 -9.26 76.76
CA PRO A 112 -1.48 -10.02 75.61
C PRO A 112 -2.92 -9.64 75.10
N PHE A 113 -3.34 -10.38 74.05
CA PHE A 113 -4.72 -10.87 73.71
C PHE A 113 -5.83 -10.05 72.98
N GLN A 114 -6.38 -10.75 71.96
CA GLN A 114 -7.74 -10.74 71.35
C GLN A 114 -8.10 -9.86 70.12
N GLN A 115 -9.04 -10.41 69.34
CA GLN A 115 -9.63 -10.02 68.03
C GLN A 115 -11.11 -9.56 68.25
N PRO A 116 -11.97 -9.16 67.26
CA PRO A 116 -12.04 -9.56 65.82
C PRO A 116 -12.52 -8.48 64.78
N SER A 117 -12.81 -8.91 63.55
CA SER A 117 -13.66 -8.24 62.52
C SER A 117 -15.18 -8.56 62.77
N PRO A 118 -16.22 -8.42 61.87
CA PRO A 118 -16.26 -8.36 60.38
C PRO A 118 -17.37 -7.47 59.72
N TYR A 119 -17.62 -7.70 58.40
CA TYR A 119 -18.79 -7.36 57.55
C TYR A 119 -18.94 -6.00 56.81
N ALA A 120 -19.54 -6.11 55.61
CA ALA A 120 -20.10 -5.06 54.74
C ALA A 120 -21.63 -5.31 54.57
N PRO A 121 -22.42 -4.44 53.89
CA PRO A 121 -22.84 -4.79 52.52
C PRO A 121 -23.24 -3.62 51.56
N HIS A 122 -23.65 -4.02 50.34
CA HIS A 122 -24.47 -3.39 49.28
C HIS A 122 -25.29 -2.10 49.56
N GLY A 123 -25.65 -1.36 48.49
CA GLY A 123 -26.81 -0.44 48.55
C GLY A 123 -27.08 0.41 47.30
N ALA A 124 -27.77 -0.15 46.30
CA ALA A 124 -28.15 0.51 45.05
C ALA A 124 -29.35 1.50 45.16
N TYR A 125 -29.38 2.51 44.27
CA TYR A 125 -30.55 3.22 43.71
C TYR A 125 -31.36 4.30 44.47
N HIS A 126 -31.73 5.31 43.67
CA HIS A 126 -32.73 6.39 43.77
C HIS A 126 -33.75 6.44 44.92
N GLY A 127 -33.97 7.68 45.42
CA GLY A 127 -35.20 8.10 46.11
C GLY A 127 -35.44 9.61 46.02
N GLN A 128 -36.30 10.06 45.10
CA GLN A 128 -36.97 11.37 45.19
C GLN A 128 -38.29 11.19 45.95
N GLN A 129 -38.62 12.13 46.85
CA GLN A 129 -39.97 12.56 47.31
C GLN A 129 -39.81 13.38 48.60
N GLN A 130 -40.69 14.32 48.98
CA GLN A 130 -41.66 15.17 48.27
C GLN A 130 -42.15 16.22 49.29
N TYR A 131 -42.65 17.39 48.87
CA TYR A 131 -43.78 18.02 49.56
C TYR A 131 -44.60 18.92 48.61
N LEU A 132 -45.92 18.89 48.84
CA LEU A 132 -47.00 19.62 48.16
C LEU A 132 -47.37 20.90 48.97
N PRO A 133 -48.44 21.68 48.66
CA PRO A 133 -49.40 21.65 47.54
C PRO A 133 -49.66 23.02 46.84
N SER A 134 -50.41 23.02 45.72
CA SER A 134 -51.67 23.81 45.47
C SER A 134 -51.90 24.16 43.98
N GLN A 135 -53.11 24.63 43.64
CA GLN A 135 -53.62 24.89 42.26
C GLN A 135 -54.57 26.14 42.28
N ALA A 136 -55.23 26.64 41.22
CA ALA A 136 -55.47 26.12 39.86
C ALA A 136 -55.86 27.20 38.82
N LEU A 137 -55.71 26.86 37.52
CA LEU A 137 -56.62 27.12 36.37
C LEU A 137 -56.94 28.55 35.82
N ILE A 138 -56.93 28.61 34.47
CA ILE A 138 -57.73 29.44 33.51
C ILE A 138 -57.16 30.79 32.95
N TYR A 139 -57.44 30.99 31.64
CA TYR A 139 -57.10 32.09 30.68
C TYR A 139 -58.23 33.19 30.64
N PRO A 140 -58.24 34.29 29.79
CA PRO A 140 -57.40 34.69 28.63
C PRO A 140 -56.90 36.19 28.64
N GLN A 141 -56.96 36.89 27.49
CA GLN A 141 -56.15 38.06 27.04
C GLN A 141 -56.64 39.51 27.37
N GLN A 142 -55.67 40.46 27.30
CA GLN A 142 -55.71 41.89 26.85
C GLN A 142 -56.51 42.98 27.62
N LEU A 143 -55.85 44.14 27.92
CA LEU A 143 -56.06 45.45 27.23
C LEU A 143 -55.07 46.59 27.69
N ASN A 144 -54.58 47.42 26.74
CA ASN A 144 -54.27 48.88 26.70
C ASN A 144 -53.63 49.65 27.92
N LEU A 145 -52.93 50.81 27.81
CA LEU A 145 -53.05 52.01 26.93
C LEU A 145 -51.71 52.79 26.68
N VAL A 146 -51.58 53.37 25.47
CA VAL A 146 -51.08 54.75 25.10
C VAL A 146 -49.67 55.20 25.57
N SER A 147 -48.71 55.49 24.67
CA SER A 147 -48.62 56.71 23.81
C SER A 147 -47.37 56.69 22.86
N ALA A 148 -47.12 57.58 21.89
CA ALA A 148 -47.96 58.38 20.97
C ALA A 148 -47.10 59.17 19.91
N THR A 149 -47.70 59.57 18.78
CA THR A 149 -47.31 60.64 17.78
C THR A 149 -45.98 60.57 16.97
N PRO A 150 -45.95 61.08 15.71
CA PRO A 150 -47.05 61.13 14.72
C PRO A 150 -46.67 60.87 13.22
N SER A 151 -47.71 60.63 12.40
CA SER A 151 -47.83 60.89 10.93
C SER A 151 -46.92 60.14 9.92
N SER A 152 -47.43 59.61 8.79
CA SER A 152 -48.84 59.54 8.33
C SER A 152 -49.09 58.57 7.15
N GLN A 153 -50.15 57.76 7.27
CA GLN A 153 -51.01 57.17 6.21
C GLN A 153 -50.40 56.12 5.23
N GLY A 154 -51.05 54.98 4.95
CA GLY A 154 -52.24 54.39 5.59
C GLY A 154 -52.91 53.20 4.87
N THR A 155 -53.85 52.55 5.59
CA THR A 155 -54.95 51.65 5.14
C THR A 155 -54.65 50.19 4.67
N PRO A 156 -55.65 49.25 4.75
CA PRO A 156 -55.39 47.79 4.89
C PRO A 156 -56.28 46.86 4.01
N MET A 157 -56.43 45.59 4.43
CA MET A 157 -57.32 44.49 3.97
C MET A 157 -56.83 43.52 2.88
N TYR A 158 -57.24 42.26 3.02
CA TYR A 158 -57.43 41.24 1.96
C TYR A 158 -58.90 41.26 1.50
N PRO A 159 -59.33 40.68 0.35
CA PRO A 159 -58.60 39.86 -0.64
C PRO A 159 -58.84 40.34 -2.10
N ILE A 160 -58.98 39.40 -3.06
CA ILE A 160 -59.50 39.51 -4.45
C ILE A 160 -58.44 39.64 -5.57
N VAL A 161 -58.77 39.01 -6.71
CA VAL A 161 -57.96 38.77 -7.91
C VAL A 161 -58.36 39.70 -9.06
N SER A 162 -57.39 40.15 -9.88
CA SER A 162 -57.58 40.39 -11.34
C SER A 162 -56.24 40.66 -12.06
N TYR A 163 -55.89 39.79 -13.01
CA TYR A 163 -54.97 40.13 -14.12
C TYR A 163 -55.75 40.83 -15.25
N PRO A 164 -55.10 41.72 -16.00
CA PRO A 164 -55.37 41.85 -17.43
C PRO A 164 -54.14 41.45 -18.26
N SER A 165 -54.33 40.38 -19.02
CA SER A 165 -53.44 39.69 -19.94
C SER A 165 -52.63 40.56 -20.92
N ALA A 166 -51.43 40.08 -21.27
CA ALA A 166 -50.84 40.37 -22.58
C ALA A 166 -51.55 39.59 -23.70
N PRO A 167 -51.52 40.11 -24.95
CA PRO A 167 -51.54 39.32 -26.17
C PRO A 167 -50.29 39.60 -27.04
N GLY A 168 -49.72 38.67 -27.81
CA GLY A 168 -50.04 37.25 -27.97
C GLY A 168 -50.86 36.90 -29.21
N SER A 169 -50.24 36.14 -30.12
CA SER A 169 -50.86 35.25 -31.13
C SER A 169 -49.73 34.39 -31.73
N SER A 170 -49.93 33.13 -32.15
CA SER A 170 -51.12 32.28 -32.32
C SER A 170 -50.63 30.80 -32.33
N GLN A 171 -51.36 29.72 -32.06
CA GLN A 171 -52.77 29.36 -31.72
C GLN A 171 -52.70 27.92 -31.13
N TYR A 172 -53.61 27.31 -30.34
CA TYR A 172 -54.91 27.60 -29.69
C TYR A 172 -54.91 26.82 -28.33
N GLY A 173 -55.86 26.96 -27.39
CA GLY A 173 -56.92 27.95 -27.23
C GLY A 173 -58.02 27.51 -26.23
N THR A 174 -58.50 28.44 -25.38
CA THR A 174 -59.77 28.41 -24.59
C THR A 174 -59.91 27.37 -23.44
N LEU A 175 -60.63 27.59 -22.31
CA LEU A 175 -61.24 28.79 -21.67
C LEU A 175 -61.62 28.52 -20.17
N ARG A 176 -61.44 29.53 -19.29
CA ARG A 176 -62.24 29.92 -18.07
C ARG A 176 -62.68 28.92 -16.95
N SER A 177 -62.24 29.25 -15.72
CA SER A 177 -63.08 29.72 -14.56
C SER A 177 -63.62 28.77 -13.45
N SER A 178 -63.71 29.36 -12.24
CA SER A 178 -64.71 29.19 -11.14
C SER A 178 -64.42 28.26 -9.94
N GLN A 179 -65.04 28.63 -8.81
CA GLN A 179 -65.14 27.88 -7.55
C GLN A 179 -66.30 26.84 -7.61
N ALA A 180 -66.33 25.91 -6.66
CA ALA A 180 -67.53 25.15 -6.25
C ALA A 180 -68.61 26.10 -5.66
N PRO A 181 -69.92 25.73 -5.51
CA PRO A 181 -70.46 24.36 -5.37
C PRO A 181 -71.82 24.11 -6.11
N THR A 182 -72.56 23.06 -5.69
CA THR A 182 -73.94 22.64 -6.12
C THR A 182 -74.07 22.14 -7.57
N GLY A 183 -74.93 21.17 -7.96
CA GLY A 183 -76.15 20.61 -7.37
C GLY A 183 -77.40 21.32 -7.95
N PRO A 184 -78.54 20.66 -8.31
CA PRO A 184 -79.02 19.28 -8.07
C PRO A 184 -79.12 18.43 -9.38
N GLY A 185 -79.67 17.21 -9.46
CA GLY A 185 -80.14 16.25 -8.43
C GLY A 185 -81.46 15.53 -8.81
N ALA A 186 -81.64 14.26 -8.41
CA ALA A 186 -82.90 13.52 -8.50
C ALA A 186 -82.97 12.31 -7.52
N ILE A 187 -83.94 12.33 -6.60
CA ILE A 187 -84.86 11.22 -6.22
C ILE A 187 -84.21 9.83 -5.94
N SER A 188 -84.25 9.22 -4.74
CA SER A 188 -85.15 9.45 -3.59
C SER A 188 -84.72 8.77 -2.25
N ASN A 189 -85.18 9.35 -1.13
CA ASN A 189 -85.76 8.71 0.08
C ASN A 189 -84.98 7.87 1.13
N LEU A 190 -85.09 8.36 2.39
CA LEU A 190 -85.43 7.66 3.67
C LEU A 190 -84.35 7.05 4.63
N ILE A 191 -84.12 7.79 5.73
CA ILE A 191 -84.11 7.38 7.18
C ILE A 191 -83.16 6.26 7.69
N GLY A 192 -82.38 6.56 8.76
CA GLY A 192 -81.98 5.55 9.77
C GLY A 192 -80.68 5.83 10.58
N ALA A 193 -80.80 6.03 11.91
CA ALA A 193 -79.73 6.04 12.93
C ALA A 193 -80.40 5.78 14.33
N PRO A 194 -79.75 5.81 15.52
CA PRO A 194 -78.33 5.99 15.92
C PRO A 194 -77.85 5.11 17.15
N LEU A 195 -76.70 5.49 17.77
CA LEU A 195 -76.32 5.38 19.21
C LEU A 195 -75.72 4.09 19.86
N HIS A 196 -75.07 4.34 21.02
CA HIS A 196 -74.23 3.48 21.91
C HIS A 196 -74.89 2.25 22.58
N GLN A 197 -74.09 1.25 23.00
CA GLN A 197 -74.10 0.65 24.38
C GLN A 197 -72.94 -0.35 24.72
N TYR A 198 -72.89 -0.80 25.99
CA TYR A 198 -71.99 -1.75 26.73
C TYR A 198 -72.94 -2.61 27.65
N PRO A 199 -72.53 -3.67 28.41
CA PRO A 199 -71.57 -4.79 28.25
C PRO A 199 -72.34 -6.14 27.99
N PRO A 200 -72.56 -7.13 28.90
CA PRO A 200 -71.70 -7.90 29.84
C PRO A 200 -71.80 -9.47 29.84
N GLY A 201 -70.76 -10.14 30.38
CA GLY A 201 -70.83 -11.51 30.96
C GLY A 201 -70.48 -12.69 30.02
N ASN A 202 -69.87 -13.82 30.45
CA ASN A 202 -69.32 -14.27 31.76
C ASN A 202 -68.05 -15.13 31.49
N GLY A 203 -67.04 -15.25 32.38
CA GLY A 203 -66.84 -14.62 33.69
C GLY A 203 -65.57 -15.11 34.43
N THR A 204 -65.37 -14.61 35.65
CA THR A 204 -64.43 -15.06 36.73
C THR A 204 -62.89 -14.96 36.59
N SER A 205 -62.32 -14.07 37.43
CA SER A 205 -61.08 -14.19 38.25
C SER A 205 -59.66 -14.28 37.64
N HIS A 206 -58.90 -13.17 37.74
CA HIS A 206 -57.78 -12.90 38.70
C HIS A 206 -57.19 -14.05 39.57
N PRO A 207 -55.98 -13.90 40.18
CA PRO A 207 -54.86 -12.92 40.00
C PRO A 207 -53.42 -13.53 40.08
N ALA A 208 -52.39 -12.65 40.13
CA ALA A 208 -51.05 -12.83 40.77
C ALA A 208 -50.08 -13.90 40.21
N SER A 209 -48.75 -13.75 40.12
CA SER A 209 -47.77 -12.71 40.57
C SER A 209 -47.51 -12.55 42.07
N THR A 210 -46.78 -13.50 42.68
CA THR A 210 -45.96 -13.40 43.93
C THR A 210 -45.02 -14.62 43.97
N ALA A 211 -43.89 -14.68 44.71
CA ALA A 211 -42.91 -13.68 45.16
C ALA A 211 -41.66 -14.41 45.73
N ALA A 212 -40.50 -13.72 45.80
CA ALA A 212 -39.40 -13.88 46.77
C ALA A 212 -38.81 -15.30 47.13
N VAL A 213 -37.52 -15.54 46.79
CA VAL A 213 -36.32 -15.61 47.71
C VAL A 213 -36.34 -16.62 48.90
N PRO A 214 -35.23 -17.24 49.43
CA PRO A 214 -33.77 -17.09 49.17
C PRO A 214 -32.93 -18.40 48.96
N SER A 215 -31.62 -18.20 48.68
CA SER A 215 -30.43 -18.93 49.22
C SER A 215 -30.23 -20.46 49.07
N GLY A 216 -28.99 -20.84 48.71
CA GLY A 216 -28.41 -22.16 48.97
C GLY A 216 -26.96 -22.30 48.46
N HIS A 217 -25.97 -22.39 49.36
CA HIS A 217 -24.57 -22.64 49.00
C HIS A 217 -24.29 -24.14 48.82
N SER A 218 -23.34 -24.49 47.95
CA SER A 218 -22.27 -25.47 48.27
C SER A 218 -21.12 -25.42 47.27
N MET A 219 -20.00 -26.05 47.62
CA MET A 219 -18.69 -25.85 47.01
C MET A 219 -17.99 -27.21 46.78
N ALA A 220 -16.99 -27.23 45.91
CA ALA A 220 -15.86 -28.19 45.94
C ALA A 220 -16.14 -29.63 45.39
N PRO A 221 -15.09 -30.45 45.12
CA PRO A 221 -14.70 -30.63 43.71
C PRO A 221 -14.56 -32.11 43.20
N PRO A 222 -13.38 -32.71 42.89
CA PRO A 222 -13.18 -33.30 41.56
C PRO A 222 -12.86 -34.81 41.53
N GLY A 223 -12.97 -35.43 40.34
CA GLY A 223 -12.59 -36.84 40.14
C GLY A 223 -12.23 -37.19 38.70
N GLN A 224 -10.92 -37.30 38.41
CA GLN A 224 -10.35 -38.14 37.36
C GLN A 224 -10.03 -39.55 37.95
N PRO A 225 -9.58 -40.55 37.17
CA PRO A 225 -9.81 -40.83 35.74
C PRO A 225 -10.34 -42.26 35.49
N ALA A 226 -10.76 -42.58 34.26
CA ALA A 226 -10.81 -43.97 33.77
C ALA A 226 -10.64 -44.06 32.25
N THR A 227 -9.71 -44.91 31.82
CA THR A 227 -9.51 -45.34 30.42
C THR A 227 -10.25 -46.64 30.13
N VAL A 228 -10.66 -46.88 28.87
CA VAL A 228 -10.33 -48.09 28.05
C VAL A 228 -11.22 -48.17 26.79
N ASN A 229 -10.68 -48.78 25.74
CA ASN A 229 -11.28 -49.01 24.42
C ASN A 229 -12.61 -49.78 24.43
N GLY A 230 -13.42 -49.55 23.38
CA GLY A 230 -14.54 -50.42 23.00
C GLY A 230 -14.85 -50.33 21.51
N GLN A 231 -14.15 -51.10 20.67
CA GLN A 231 -14.59 -51.33 19.29
C GLN A 231 -15.68 -52.40 19.25
N GLY A 232 -16.80 -52.11 18.58
CA GLY A 232 -17.88 -53.07 18.32
C GLY A 232 -18.60 -52.68 17.04
N ASN A 233 -18.76 -53.63 16.11
CA ASN A 233 -19.19 -53.38 14.73
C ASN A 233 -20.29 -54.37 14.32
N ALA A 234 -21.18 -53.96 13.40
CA ALA A 234 -22.36 -54.69 12.90
C ALA A 234 -23.48 -54.99 13.95
N VAL A 235 -24.78 -54.65 13.79
CA VAL A 235 -25.74 -54.66 12.65
C VAL A 235 -26.46 -55.99 12.45
N GLN A 236 -27.76 -56.05 12.83
CA GLN A 236 -28.85 -56.55 11.96
C GLN A 236 -30.27 -56.29 12.54
N ALA A 237 -31.24 -56.06 11.63
CA ALA A 237 -32.70 -56.21 11.85
C ALA A 237 -33.16 -57.57 11.23
N PRO A 238 -34.45 -58.00 11.24
CA PRO A 238 -35.55 -57.43 10.41
C PRO A 238 -36.93 -57.38 11.15
N VAL A 239 -38.09 -56.97 10.60
CA VAL A 239 -39.03 -57.67 9.66
C VAL A 239 -40.29 -56.78 9.39
N LEU A 240 -41.21 -56.93 8.41
CA LEU A 240 -41.16 -57.08 6.93
C LEU A 240 -42.62 -57.17 6.36
N GLN A 241 -43.18 -56.10 5.76
CA GLN A 241 -44.40 -56.10 4.88
C GLN A 241 -44.28 -54.90 3.91
N HIS A 242 -44.31 -54.95 2.55
CA HIS A 242 -45.22 -55.56 1.54
C HIS A 242 -46.54 -54.78 1.34
N TYR A 243 -47.08 -54.48 0.13
CA TYR A 243 -46.68 -54.77 -1.29
C TYR A 243 -47.48 -53.85 -2.28
N ASP A 244 -46.92 -53.41 -3.44
CA ASP A 244 -47.52 -52.99 -4.76
C ASP A 244 -48.82 -52.10 -4.87
N GLN A 245 -49.34 -51.62 -6.04
CA GLN A 245 -48.81 -51.03 -7.31
C GLN A 245 -49.96 -50.77 -8.34
N SER A 246 -50.12 -49.55 -8.90
CA SER A 246 -50.90 -49.19 -10.16
C SER A 246 -50.69 -47.68 -10.48
N HIS A 247 -50.56 -47.15 -11.71
CA HIS A 247 -51.39 -47.14 -12.96
C HIS A 247 -52.70 -46.33 -12.85
N GLN A 248 -53.19 -45.48 -13.77
CA GLN A 248 -52.88 -45.03 -15.17
C GLN A 248 -53.45 -43.57 -15.33
N ALA A 249 -52.95 -42.62 -16.15
CA ALA A 249 -52.80 -42.48 -17.62
C ALA A 249 -54.08 -42.03 -18.41
N ALA A 250 -53.89 -41.37 -19.57
CA ALA A 250 -54.90 -40.85 -20.55
C ALA A 250 -55.65 -39.54 -20.18
N MET A 251 -56.16 -38.69 -21.10
CA MET A 251 -55.96 -38.48 -22.57
C MET A 251 -56.42 -37.04 -22.96
N ALA A 252 -56.20 -36.60 -24.20
CA ALA A 252 -56.51 -35.24 -24.69
C ALA A 252 -57.96 -35.07 -25.22
N HIS A 253 -58.41 -33.81 -25.38
CA HIS A 253 -59.46 -33.43 -26.34
C HIS A 253 -59.36 -31.96 -26.79
N ASP A 254 -60.28 -31.53 -27.66
CA ASP A 254 -59.94 -30.68 -28.82
C ASP A 254 -60.92 -29.51 -29.08
N HIS A 255 -60.50 -28.58 -29.94
CA HIS A 255 -61.29 -27.60 -30.72
C HIS A 255 -62.29 -26.63 -30.03
N TYR A 256 -62.16 -25.33 -30.35
CA TYR A 256 -63.16 -24.55 -31.13
C TYR A 256 -62.57 -23.20 -31.57
N GLY A 257 -63.10 -22.59 -32.64
CA GLY A 257 -62.71 -21.25 -33.10
C GLY A 257 -63.81 -20.61 -33.96
N VAL A 258 -63.67 -19.32 -34.33
CA VAL A 258 -64.45 -18.63 -35.40
C VAL A 258 -63.80 -17.26 -35.76
N THR A 259 -64.22 -16.67 -36.88
CA THR A 259 -63.54 -15.62 -37.70
C THR A 259 -64.17 -14.22 -37.66
N HIS A 260 -63.44 -13.16 -38.07
CA HIS A 260 -63.67 -12.46 -39.38
C HIS A 260 -62.92 -11.12 -39.65
N ASN A 261 -62.42 -10.99 -40.91
CA ASN A 261 -62.38 -9.81 -41.82
C ASN A 261 -61.67 -8.49 -41.42
N THR A 262 -61.12 -7.63 -42.31
CA THR A 262 -60.88 -7.53 -43.80
C THR A 262 -59.49 -6.87 -44.00
N GLY A 263 -58.62 -7.08 -45.00
CA GLY A 263 -58.75 -7.04 -46.49
C GLY A 263 -58.28 -5.67 -47.05
N GLY A 264 -57.42 -5.49 -48.07
CA GLY A 264 -56.60 -6.40 -48.94
C GLY A 264 -55.85 -5.64 -50.09
N ALA A 265 -55.24 -6.37 -51.04
CA ALA A 265 -54.78 -5.99 -52.42
C ALA A 265 -53.37 -5.34 -52.72
N ASP A 266 -52.50 -6.17 -53.33
CA ASP A 266 -51.67 -6.06 -54.57
C ASP A 266 -50.80 -4.83 -55.05
N ARG A 267 -49.48 -5.13 -55.20
CA ARG A 267 -48.60 -5.19 -56.42
C ARG A 267 -48.37 -4.05 -57.47
N ASP A 268 -47.05 -3.86 -57.73
CA ASP A 268 -46.31 -3.74 -59.02
C ASP A 268 -46.41 -2.53 -60.00
N ARG A 269 -45.21 -1.98 -60.31
CA ARG A 269 -44.65 -1.37 -61.57
C ARG A 269 -44.62 0.17 -61.88
N PRO A 270 -43.61 0.65 -62.68
CA PRO A 270 -43.34 2.05 -63.11
C PRO A 270 -43.74 2.28 -64.62
N PRO A 271 -43.29 3.31 -65.44
CA PRO A 271 -42.29 4.40 -65.25
C PRO A 271 -42.57 5.80 -65.93
N SER A 272 -41.55 6.69 -65.89
CA SER A 272 -41.15 7.74 -66.87
C SER A 272 -41.90 9.09 -67.12
N GLU A 273 -41.11 10.17 -66.98
CA GLU A 273 -41.03 11.43 -67.80
C GLU A 273 -42.08 12.59 -67.69
N THR A 274 -41.67 13.74 -68.28
CA THR A 274 -42.10 15.18 -68.17
C THR A 274 -43.29 15.57 -69.10
N PRO A 275 -43.85 16.83 -69.22
CA PRO A 275 -43.28 18.17 -68.92
C PRO A 275 -44.17 19.45 -68.62
N PHE A 276 -43.49 20.59 -68.35
CA PHE A 276 -43.76 22.03 -68.68
C PHE A 276 -45.01 22.89 -68.26
N THR A 277 -44.73 24.21 -68.07
CA THR A 277 -45.62 25.42 -67.96
C THR A 277 -46.38 25.68 -66.63
N SER A 278 -46.72 26.90 -66.17
CA SER A 278 -46.61 28.32 -66.67
C SER A 278 -46.51 29.38 -65.54
N SER A 279 -46.24 30.66 -65.89
CA SER A 279 -46.08 31.87 -65.00
C SER A 279 -47.43 32.64 -64.78
N PRO A 280 -47.57 33.81 -64.08
CA PRO A 280 -46.70 35.03 -63.96
C PRO A 280 -46.51 35.58 -62.50
N GLY A 281 -45.89 36.73 -62.17
CA GLY A 281 -45.03 37.68 -62.92
C GLY A 281 -44.95 39.10 -62.27
N HIS A 282 -43.79 39.79 -62.38
CA HIS A 282 -43.50 41.19 -61.97
C HIS A 282 -43.55 41.53 -60.45
N GLN A 283 -42.93 42.58 -59.88
CA GLN A 283 -41.78 43.50 -60.14
C GLN A 283 -41.54 44.29 -58.81
N GLN A 284 -40.45 44.96 -58.44
CA GLN A 284 -39.06 45.20 -58.92
C GLN A 284 -38.21 45.60 -57.66
N GLY A 285 -36.90 45.90 -57.68
CA GLY A 285 -35.91 45.94 -58.76
C GLY A 285 -34.53 46.49 -58.28
N MET A 286 -33.49 46.28 -59.12
CA MET A 286 -32.24 47.06 -59.34
C MET A 286 -31.41 47.63 -58.16
N HIS A 287 -30.05 47.67 -58.19
CA HIS A 287 -29.09 47.63 -59.30
C HIS A 287 -27.67 47.11 -58.86
N TYR A 288 -26.75 47.01 -59.84
CA TYR A 288 -25.28 46.69 -59.84
C TYR A 288 -24.42 46.83 -58.55
N GLY A 289 -23.24 46.17 -58.41
CA GLY A 289 -22.60 45.17 -59.29
C GLY A 289 -21.05 45.11 -59.24
N TYR A 290 -20.50 43.89 -59.38
CA TYR A 290 -19.23 43.45 -60.01
C TYR A 290 -17.80 43.96 -59.61
N VAL A 291 -16.93 42.97 -59.34
CA VAL A 291 -15.44 42.86 -59.41
C VAL A 291 -14.48 43.62 -58.46
N ALA A 292 -13.42 42.86 -58.13
CA ALA A 292 -12.00 43.23 -57.98
C ALA A 292 -11.46 43.66 -56.60
N ASN A 293 -10.18 43.43 -56.29
CA ASN A 293 -9.20 42.33 -56.54
C ASN A 293 -7.92 42.70 -55.74
N SER A 294 -7.07 41.73 -55.41
CA SER A 294 -5.73 41.92 -54.82
C SER A 294 -5.66 42.52 -53.40
N GLY A 295 -4.74 42.12 -52.52
CA GLY A 295 -3.82 40.98 -52.62
C GLY A 295 -2.60 41.12 -51.70
N ALA A 296 -1.89 39.99 -51.46
CA ALA A 296 -0.61 39.86 -50.76
C ALA A 296 -0.60 40.18 -49.23
N SER A 297 0.09 39.47 -48.33
CA SER A 297 1.41 38.77 -48.33
C SER A 297 2.61 39.74 -48.19
N SER A 298 3.71 39.43 -47.47
CA SER A 298 4.07 38.32 -46.55
C SER A 298 5.45 38.62 -45.88
N ALA A 299 6.15 37.58 -45.39
CA ALA A 299 7.61 37.45 -45.25
C ALA A 299 8.38 37.94 -43.99
N ASN A 300 8.75 36.93 -43.18
CA ASN A 300 10.09 36.57 -42.69
C ASN A 300 11.33 37.42 -43.10
N ALA A 301 12.37 37.44 -42.26
CA ALA A 301 13.76 37.68 -42.70
C ALA A 301 14.86 37.10 -41.78
N SER A 302 15.74 36.26 -42.34
CA SER A 302 17.14 36.00 -41.90
C SER A 302 17.80 35.04 -42.92
N THR A 303 19.00 35.25 -43.49
CA THR A 303 20.01 36.32 -43.27
C THR A 303 20.99 36.44 -44.46
N ASN A 304 21.54 37.66 -44.64
CA ASN A 304 22.84 38.02 -45.24
C ASN A 304 23.07 38.10 -46.78
N ALA A 305 23.73 39.22 -47.12
CA ALA A 305 24.61 39.52 -48.27
C ALA A 305 23.99 40.01 -49.60
N ALA A 306 24.67 40.99 -50.19
CA ALA A 306 24.33 41.84 -51.34
C ALA A 306 25.16 41.42 -52.60
N PRO A 307 25.04 42.02 -53.81
CA PRO A 307 24.43 43.33 -54.11
C PRO A 307 23.65 43.55 -55.43
N LEU A 308 22.95 44.70 -55.47
CA LEU A 308 22.65 45.58 -56.61
C LEU A 308 21.77 45.12 -57.81
N SER A 309 20.71 45.90 -58.00
CA SER A 309 20.21 46.43 -59.30
C SER A 309 19.31 45.60 -60.23
N SER A 310 18.02 45.95 -60.15
CA SER A 310 17.13 46.35 -61.26
C SER A 310 16.73 45.36 -62.37
N SER A 311 15.46 44.95 -62.27
CA SER A 311 14.38 45.08 -63.27
C SER A 311 14.36 44.22 -64.55
N SER A 312 13.12 43.88 -64.92
CA SER A 312 12.60 43.56 -66.26
C SER A 312 13.15 42.32 -66.98
N ASP A 313 12.34 41.55 -67.71
CA ASP A 313 10.87 41.39 -67.73
C ASP A 313 10.56 40.06 -68.47
N GLU A 314 9.28 39.68 -68.48
CA GLU A 314 8.61 38.87 -69.54
C GLU A 314 9.21 37.51 -70.00
N ASP A 315 8.33 36.51 -69.93
CA ASP A 315 7.97 35.63 -71.06
C ASP A 315 8.76 34.34 -71.44
N VAL A 316 7.99 33.24 -71.37
CA VAL A 316 7.61 32.37 -72.52
C VAL A 316 8.38 31.05 -72.79
N ASP A 317 7.57 29.98 -72.69
CA ASP A 317 7.47 28.75 -73.48
C ASP A 317 8.41 27.52 -73.39
N GLU A 318 7.70 26.39 -73.37
CA GLU A 318 7.85 25.15 -74.17
C GLU A 318 8.69 23.93 -73.69
N GLU A 319 8.00 22.78 -73.81
CA GLU A 319 8.42 21.43 -74.24
C GLU A 319 9.43 20.59 -73.41
N GLU A 320 9.29 19.26 -73.29
CA GLU A 320 8.09 18.39 -73.27
C GLU A 320 8.44 16.99 -72.67
N ASP A 321 7.51 16.03 -72.75
CA ASP A 321 7.67 14.56 -72.70
C ASP A 321 8.08 13.81 -71.40
N GLU A 322 7.07 13.11 -70.83
CA GLU A 322 6.92 11.64 -70.74
C GLU A 322 8.06 10.73 -70.17
N GLU A 323 7.80 9.65 -69.40
CA GLU A 323 6.53 9.07 -68.87
C GLU A 323 6.78 8.16 -67.62
N ALA A 324 5.70 7.52 -67.14
CA ALA A 324 5.67 6.24 -66.40
C ALA A 324 6.31 6.16 -64.99
N GLY A 325 5.50 6.52 -63.98
CA GLY A 325 5.76 6.35 -62.54
C GLY A 325 5.73 4.93 -61.96
N GLY A 326 5.63 4.83 -60.62
CA GLY A 326 5.68 3.56 -59.88
C GLY A 326 5.88 3.72 -58.36
N ASP A 327 4.84 4.17 -57.65
CA ASP A 327 4.81 4.58 -56.24
C ASP A 327 5.67 3.77 -55.23
N SER A 328 6.43 4.49 -54.40
CA SER A 328 7.14 3.94 -53.22
C SER A 328 6.53 4.44 -51.91
N SER A 329 5.82 3.56 -51.20
CA SER A 329 5.16 3.89 -49.93
C SER A 329 6.15 4.16 -48.78
N SER A 330 6.15 5.39 -48.26
CA SER A 330 6.83 5.77 -47.02
C SER A 330 5.83 6.42 -46.05
N THR A 331 5.61 5.83 -44.89
CA THR A 331 4.80 6.42 -43.82
C THR A 331 5.51 6.38 -42.47
N THR A 332 5.69 7.57 -41.89
CA THR A 332 6.22 7.78 -40.54
C THR A 332 5.42 8.89 -39.86
N THR A 333 5.68 9.09 -38.56
CA THR A 333 5.01 10.06 -37.66
C THR A 333 3.56 9.71 -37.30
N GLY A 334 3.21 9.98 -36.05
CA GLY A 334 1.86 9.90 -35.53
C GLY A 334 1.62 11.14 -34.67
N SER A 335 0.52 11.83 -34.91
CA SER A 335 0.19 13.11 -34.30
C SER A 335 -1.09 12.96 -33.48
N ALA A 336 -1.04 13.33 -32.20
CA ALA A 336 -2.22 13.36 -31.34
C ALA A 336 -2.68 14.80 -31.16
N SER A 337 -3.87 15.11 -31.68
CA SER A 337 -4.55 16.41 -31.50
C SER A 337 -5.69 16.30 -30.48
N PRO A 338 -6.02 17.37 -29.74
CA PRO A 338 -6.96 17.31 -28.62
C PRO A 338 -8.44 17.37 -29.07
N VAL A 339 -9.32 16.73 -28.29
CA VAL A 339 -10.78 16.80 -28.40
C VAL A 339 -11.38 16.92 -26.98
N PRO A 340 -12.48 17.69 -26.74
CA PRO A 340 -12.92 18.01 -25.38
C PRO A 340 -13.58 16.85 -24.61
N ASN A 341 -13.50 16.91 -23.28
CA ASN A 341 -14.15 15.95 -22.38
C ASN A 341 -15.66 16.21 -22.25
N SER A 342 -16.46 15.15 -22.45
CA SER A 342 -17.76 15.00 -21.79
C SER A 342 -18.11 13.52 -21.71
N TYR A 343 -18.00 12.92 -20.52
CA TYR A 343 -18.70 11.69 -20.21
C TYR A 343 -19.00 11.60 -18.72
N ASP A 344 -20.28 11.44 -18.42
CA ASP A 344 -20.85 11.14 -17.10
C ASP A 344 -21.70 9.86 -17.27
N SER A 345 -21.97 9.13 -16.19
CA SER A 345 -22.44 7.73 -16.14
C SER A 345 -21.37 6.68 -16.48
N LEU A 346 -21.01 5.84 -15.51
CA LEU A 346 -20.83 4.38 -15.67
C LEU A 346 -20.59 3.70 -14.31
N GLU A 347 -21.63 3.66 -13.47
CA GLU A 347 -21.70 2.79 -12.30
C GLU A 347 -23.11 2.20 -12.23
N GLY A 348 -23.22 0.87 -12.15
CA GLY A 348 -24.49 0.14 -12.21
C GLY A 348 -24.50 -0.97 -13.26
N GLY A 349 -24.22 -2.21 -12.82
CA GLY A 349 -24.35 -3.41 -13.63
C GLY A 349 -25.17 -4.47 -12.88
N SER A 350 -26.21 -5.00 -13.53
CA SER A 350 -27.07 -6.07 -13.02
C SER A 350 -27.39 -7.06 -14.13
N TYR A 351 -27.65 -8.32 -13.76
CA TYR A 351 -27.90 -9.45 -14.67
C TYR A 351 -29.09 -9.24 -15.64
N PRO A 352 -29.06 -9.90 -16.80
CA PRO A 352 -29.93 -11.08 -16.96
C PRO A 352 -29.24 -12.30 -17.62
N GLU A 353 -29.96 -13.43 -17.71
CA GLU A 353 -29.45 -14.73 -18.20
C GLU A 353 -30.35 -15.34 -19.30
N SER A 354 -29.72 -16.00 -20.30
CA SER A 354 -30.25 -17.00 -21.25
C SER A 354 -31.33 -16.66 -22.30
N SER A 355 -31.07 -17.01 -23.57
CA SER A 355 -32.02 -17.65 -24.52
C SER A 355 -31.38 -18.04 -25.88
N ILE A 356 -31.65 -19.27 -26.37
CA ILE A 356 -31.21 -19.89 -27.65
C ILE A 356 -32.28 -20.96 -28.01
N PRO A 357 -32.96 -20.95 -29.20
CA PRO A 357 -32.51 -21.59 -30.48
C PRO A 357 -32.67 -20.62 -31.71
N PRO A 358 -32.68 -21.00 -33.03
CA PRO A 358 -32.69 -22.33 -33.69
C PRO A 358 -31.73 -22.58 -34.91
N SER A 359 -31.84 -23.80 -35.45
CA SER A 359 -31.07 -24.51 -36.52
C SER A 359 -31.50 -24.16 -37.99
N ALA A 360 -31.05 -24.76 -39.12
CA ALA A 360 -30.55 -26.13 -39.40
C ALA A 360 -29.80 -26.33 -40.77
N ASP A 361 -29.30 -27.57 -41.00
CA ASP A 361 -29.06 -28.32 -42.27
C ASP A 361 -27.94 -27.94 -43.28
N MET A 362 -27.41 -28.84 -44.17
CA MET A 362 -26.97 -30.27 -44.06
C MET A 362 -26.36 -30.82 -45.40
N THR A 363 -25.67 -31.99 -45.36
CA THR A 363 -25.27 -32.93 -46.48
C THR A 363 -23.99 -32.64 -47.33
N LYS A 364 -23.22 -33.59 -47.93
CA LYS A 364 -23.15 -35.10 -47.93
C LYS A 364 -21.84 -35.70 -48.57
N GLN A 365 -21.32 -36.83 -48.01
CA GLN A 365 -20.80 -38.11 -48.63
C GLN A 365 -19.67 -38.15 -49.74
N ALA A 366 -18.87 -39.23 -50.00
CA ALA A 366 -18.50 -40.49 -49.28
C ALA A 366 -17.22 -41.27 -49.86
N PRO A 367 -17.18 -42.63 -50.11
CA PRO A 367 -16.31 -43.69 -49.48
C PRO A 367 -15.33 -44.41 -50.48
N PRO A 368 -14.87 -45.73 -50.45
CA PRO A 368 -14.97 -46.92 -49.52
C PRO A 368 -13.75 -47.95 -49.40
N PHE A 369 -13.94 -49.06 -48.63
CA PHE A 369 -13.36 -50.48 -48.66
C PHE A 369 -11.85 -50.82 -48.41
N GLY A 370 -11.44 -52.02 -47.89
CA GLY A 370 -12.15 -53.21 -47.33
C GLY A 370 -11.29 -54.50 -47.01
N TYR A 371 -11.88 -55.56 -46.38
CA TYR A 371 -11.42 -56.98 -46.06
C TYR A 371 -10.51 -57.29 -44.82
N GLY A 372 -10.58 -58.43 -44.07
CA GLY A 372 -11.63 -59.49 -43.89
C GLY A 372 -11.25 -60.84 -43.14
N TYR A 373 -12.09 -61.30 -42.16
CA TYR A 373 -12.60 -62.69 -41.76
C TYR A 373 -11.72 -64.00 -41.67
N PRO A 374 -12.15 -65.20 -41.12
CA PRO A 374 -13.41 -65.67 -40.43
C PRO A 374 -13.35 -66.66 -39.19
N SER A 375 -14.51 -66.98 -38.55
CA SER A 375 -15.04 -68.35 -38.15
C SER A 375 -15.43 -68.77 -36.69
N MET A 376 -16.61 -69.45 -36.59
CA MET A 376 -17.11 -70.61 -35.76
C MET A 376 -17.25 -70.74 -34.20
N GLN A 377 -18.50 -71.10 -33.79
CA GLN A 377 -19.04 -72.06 -32.77
C GLN A 377 -18.71 -72.10 -31.24
N PRO A 378 -19.69 -72.54 -30.39
CA PRO A 378 -19.51 -73.06 -29.01
C PRO A 378 -20.03 -74.51 -28.79
N ALA A 379 -19.61 -75.20 -27.70
CA ALA A 379 -20.12 -76.52 -27.27
C ALA A 379 -19.96 -76.83 -25.75
N TYR A 380 -20.67 -77.86 -25.24
CA TYR A 380 -20.66 -78.37 -23.84
C TYR A 380 -19.41 -79.25 -23.54
N GLN A 381 -18.91 -79.39 -22.30
CA GLN A 381 -19.47 -80.07 -21.09
C GLN A 381 -18.98 -79.41 -19.77
N GLN A 382 -19.56 -79.56 -18.57
CA GLN A 382 -20.90 -79.99 -18.11
C GLN A 382 -21.21 -79.39 -16.70
N ARG A 383 -22.49 -79.48 -16.30
CA ARG A 383 -23.20 -79.10 -15.05
C ARG A 383 -22.65 -79.73 -13.72
N PRO A 384 -23.20 -79.41 -12.51
CA PRO A 384 -24.09 -78.31 -12.09
C PRO A 384 -23.77 -77.66 -10.71
N SER A 385 -24.58 -76.68 -10.27
CA SER A 385 -24.83 -76.38 -8.84
C SER A 385 -25.81 -77.41 -8.22
N PRO A 386 -25.74 -77.69 -6.90
CA PRO A 386 -26.70 -77.02 -5.99
C PRO A 386 -26.13 -76.70 -4.59
N ARG A 387 -26.97 -76.11 -3.72
CA ARG A 387 -26.70 -75.90 -2.28
C ARG A 387 -27.08 -77.15 -1.47
N THR A 388 -26.34 -77.43 -0.38
CA THR A 388 -26.88 -77.68 0.97
C THR A 388 -25.77 -77.74 2.04
N ASP A 389 -25.97 -76.99 3.13
CA ASP A 389 -25.76 -77.28 4.57
C ASP A 389 -24.56 -78.07 5.15
N SER A 390 -24.36 -77.79 6.45
CA SER A 390 -23.72 -78.59 7.51
C SER A 390 -22.20 -78.52 7.75
N SER A 391 -21.88 -77.92 8.90
CA SER A 391 -20.75 -78.21 9.81
C SER A 391 -20.73 -79.70 10.25
N PRO A 392 -19.60 -80.33 10.68
CA PRO A 392 -18.88 -79.84 11.88
C PRO A 392 -17.37 -80.18 12.11
N SER A 393 -16.79 -79.39 13.01
CA SER A 393 -15.89 -79.72 14.16
C SER A 393 -14.48 -80.38 14.04
N HIS A 394 -13.65 -79.96 15.02
CA HIS A 394 -12.44 -80.55 15.62
C HIS A 394 -11.07 -80.51 14.91
N GLY A 395 -10.08 -79.98 15.65
CA GLY A 395 -8.65 -79.97 15.30
C GLY A 395 -7.78 -79.08 16.21
N ARG A 396 -7.58 -79.46 17.49
CA ARG A 396 -6.53 -78.86 18.36
C ARG A 396 -5.23 -79.64 18.21
N TYR A 397 -4.06 -78.98 18.23
CA TYR A 397 -2.88 -79.45 18.98
C TYR A 397 -1.79 -78.36 19.14
N ASN A 398 -0.82 -78.67 20.02
CA ASN A 398 0.01 -77.81 20.86
C ASN A 398 1.26 -77.13 20.23
N GLN A 399 1.49 -75.86 20.61
CA GLN A 399 2.61 -75.36 21.46
C GLN A 399 4.09 -75.39 20.99
N THR A 400 4.85 -74.38 21.45
CA THR A 400 6.34 -74.15 21.34
C THR A 400 6.86 -73.77 19.93
N GLY A 401 7.94 -72.99 19.77
CA GLY A 401 8.76 -72.25 20.73
C GLY A 401 9.93 -71.49 20.05
N TYR A 402 10.74 -70.77 20.85
CA TYR A 402 11.95 -70.00 20.50
C TYR A 402 11.80 -68.64 19.78
N GLN A 403 12.77 -67.77 20.08
CA GLN A 403 12.94 -66.41 19.53
C GLN A 403 13.93 -66.43 18.36
N HIS A 404 13.82 -65.46 17.44
CA HIS A 404 14.98 -65.05 16.64
C HIS A 404 14.99 -63.54 16.44
N LEU A 405 16.19 -62.96 16.44
CA LEU A 405 16.41 -61.53 16.23
C LEU A 405 16.17 -61.17 14.75
N SER A 406 15.50 -60.04 14.49
CA SER A 406 15.38 -59.43 13.16
C SER A 406 15.45 -57.91 13.27
N GLN A 407 16.21 -57.27 12.38
CA GLN A 407 16.30 -55.81 12.30
C GLN A 407 15.13 -55.23 11.48
N PRO A 408 14.68 -54.00 11.78
CA PRO A 408 13.68 -53.33 10.95
C PRO A 408 14.29 -52.92 9.60
N PHE A 409 13.71 -53.40 8.50
CA PHE A 409 13.98 -52.83 7.18
C PHE A 409 13.43 -51.39 7.09
N PRO A 410 14.09 -50.47 6.37
CA PRO A 410 13.60 -49.12 6.15
C PRO A 410 12.29 -49.11 5.34
N ASN A 411 11.46 -48.09 5.59
CA ASN A 411 10.15 -47.94 4.95
C ASN A 411 10.28 -47.50 3.48
N MET A 412 9.31 -47.87 2.63
CA MET A 412 9.25 -47.54 1.19
C MET A 412 9.42 -46.04 0.90
N SER A 413 8.99 -45.17 1.81
CA SER A 413 9.17 -43.70 1.69
C SER A 413 10.63 -43.26 1.56
N GLN A 414 11.58 -43.98 2.16
CA GLN A 414 13.01 -43.66 2.06
C GLN A 414 13.61 -44.09 0.71
N LEU A 415 13.05 -45.11 0.06
CA LEU A 415 13.44 -45.54 -1.29
C LEU A 415 12.99 -44.54 -2.36
N SER A 416 11.81 -43.91 -2.20
CA SER A 416 11.37 -42.83 -3.10
C SER A 416 12.30 -41.61 -3.06
N ALA A 417 12.83 -41.25 -1.89
CA ALA A 417 13.83 -40.19 -1.76
C ALA A 417 15.16 -40.60 -2.43
N ALA A 418 15.63 -41.84 -2.21
CA ALA A 418 16.87 -42.34 -2.82
C ALA A 418 16.81 -42.44 -4.35
N LEU A 419 15.64 -42.73 -4.92
CA LEU A 419 15.44 -42.78 -6.39
C LEU A 419 15.21 -41.39 -7.02
N GLY A 420 14.84 -40.37 -6.23
CA GLY A 420 14.68 -38.99 -6.70
C GLY A 420 15.97 -38.42 -7.32
N GLY A 421 17.14 -38.78 -6.76
CA GLY A 421 18.46 -38.34 -7.22
C GLY A 421 18.90 -38.87 -8.60
N LEU A 422 18.07 -39.65 -9.30
CA LEU A 422 18.30 -40.06 -10.70
C LEU A 422 17.56 -39.18 -11.72
N SER A 423 16.71 -38.26 -11.26
CA SER A 423 16.18 -37.17 -12.07
C SER A 423 16.89 -35.87 -11.69
N GLY A 424 17.18 -35.00 -12.65
CA GLY A 424 17.97 -33.77 -12.46
C GLY A 424 17.25 -32.62 -11.75
N VAL A 425 16.40 -32.93 -10.77
CA VAL A 425 15.65 -31.95 -9.98
C VAL A 425 16.58 -31.31 -8.94
N PRO A 426 16.68 -29.98 -8.84
CA PRO A 426 17.45 -29.32 -7.79
C PRO A 426 16.98 -29.69 -6.38
N GLU A 427 17.93 -29.92 -5.48
CA GLU A 427 17.71 -30.28 -4.07
C GLU A 427 16.75 -29.30 -3.34
N LEU A 428 16.79 -28.02 -3.72
CA LEU A 428 15.90 -26.97 -3.22
C LEU A 428 14.42 -27.16 -3.59
N GLU A 429 14.10 -27.68 -4.77
CA GLU A 429 12.70 -27.94 -5.18
C GLU A 429 12.12 -29.15 -4.46
N VAL A 430 12.97 -30.12 -4.09
CA VAL A 430 12.59 -31.29 -3.29
C VAL A 430 12.22 -30.88 -1.86
N GLU A 431 12.98 -29.98 -1.24
CA GLU A 431 12.65 -29.46 0.10
C GLU A 431 11.44 -28.51 0.07
N ALA A 432 11.31 -27.65 -0.95
CA ALA A 432 10.14 -26.76 -1.09
C ALA A 432 8.80 -27.52 -1.16
N LEU A 433 8.81 -28.72 -1.74
CA LEU A 433 7.66 -29.62 -1.83
C LEU A 433 7.57 -30.65 -0.70
N ARG A 434 8.46 -30.63 0.30
CA ARG A 434 8.39 -31.55 1.44
C ARG A 434 7.04 -31.41 2.15
N PRO A 435 6.28 -32.49 2.36
CA PRO A 435 4.97 -32.43 3.01
C PRO A 435 5.12 -32.13 4.51
N VAL A 436 4.38 -31.13 4.99
CA VAL A 436 4.30 -30.72 6.40
C VAL A 436 2.88 -30.92 6.90
N ASN A 437 2.70 -31.68 7.99
CA ASN A 437 1.39 -31.87 8.63
C ASN A 437 1.18 -30.79 9.70
N LEU A 438 0.44 -29.72 9.34
CA LEU A 438 0.30 -28.51 10.16
C LEU A 438 -0.41 -28.75 11.50
N LEU A 439 -1.17 -29.84 11.63
CA LEU A 439 -1.82 -30.23 12.89
C LEU A 439 -0.90 -31.00 13.86
N GLN A 440 0.30 -31.38 13.41
CA GLN A 440 1.29 -32.11 14.21
C GLN A 440 2.56 -31.28 14.44
N GLU A 441 3.02 -30.55 13.43
CA GLU A 441 4.18 -29.66 13.57
C GLU A 441 3.81 -28.39 14.37
N ARG A 442 4.67 -28.03 15.32
CA ARG A 442 4.48 -26.87 16.21
C ARG A 442 5.57 -25.81 16.07
N ASN A 443 6.68 -26.11 15.42
CA ASN A 443 7.79 -25.18 15.21
C ASN A 443 7.93 -24.91 13.70
N LEU A 444 6.94 -24.18 13.16
CA LEU A 444 6.88 -23.84 11.75
C LEU A 444 7.72 -22.59 11.41
N LEU A 445 7.94 -21.71 12.38
CA LEU A 445 8.68 -20.47 12.17
C LEU A 445 10.19 -20.74 12.10
N PRO A 446 10.90 -20.31 11.03
CA PRO A 446 12.35 -20.42 10.95
C PRO A 446 13.04 -19.56 12.03
N HIS A 447 14.24 -19.96 12.45
CA HIS A 447 15.02 -19.23 13.47
C HIS A 447 15.44 -17.81 13.04
N ARG A 448 15.43 -17.51 11.75
CA ARG A 448 15.77 -16.22 11.12
C ARG A 448 14.63 -15.82 10.17
N PRO A 449 14.50 -14.52 9.82
CA PRO A 449 13.51 -14.07 8.84
C PRO A 449 13.53 -14.89 7.55
N LEU A 450 12.36 -15.17 7.01
CA LEU A 450 12.22 -16.02 5.82
C LEU A 450 12.75 -15.29 4.56
N ASP A 451 13.79 -15.86 3.95
CA ASP A 451 14.33 -15.43 2.66
C ASP A 451 13.32 -15.58 1.52
N ALA A 452 13.46 -14.77 0.47
CA ALA A 452 12.66 -14.91 -0.73
C ALA A 452 13.09 -16.15 -1.55
N PRO A 453 12.17 -16.96 -2.10
CA PRO A 453 12.52 -18.10 -2.93
C PRO A 453 13.36 -17.69 -4.14
N GLU A 454 14.50 -18.34 -4.36
CA GLU A 454 15.35 -18.07 -5.52
C GLU A 454 14.73 -18.71 -6.78
N PRO A 455 14.48 -17.96 -7.87
CA PRO A 455 13.93 -18.53 -9.10
C PRO A 455 14.82 -19.62 -9.69
N ASN A 456 14.22 -20.72 -10.16
CA ASN A 456 14.95 -21.84 -10.76
C ASN A 456 15.47 -21.51 -12.18
N LEU A 457 16.54 -20.73 -12.22
CA LEU A 457 17.31 -20.36 -13.41
C LEU A 457 18.72 -20.97 -13.36
N ASN A 458 19.43 -20.97 -14.49
CA ASN A 458 20.86 -21.31 -14.49
C ASN A 458 21.69 -20.25 -13.74
N ALA A 459 22.92 -20.60 -13.35
CA ALA A 459 23.76 -19.78 -12.47
C ALA A 459 24.05 -18.36 -13.02
N ASP A 460 24.26 -18.21 -14.33
CA ASP A 460 24.53 -16.91 -14.96
C ASP A 460 23.28 -16.02 -14.92
N LEU A 461 22.11 -16.58 -15.24
CA LEU A 461 20.83 -15.87 -15.18
C LEU A 461 20.39 -15.55 -13.76
N LYS A 462 20.66 -16.43 -12.78
CA LYS A 462 20.47 -16.16 -11.34
C LYS A 462 21.27 -14.94 -10.90
N LYS A 463 22.57 -14.92 -11.17
CA LYS A 463 23.49 -13.83 -10.81
C LYS A 463 23.10 -12.50 -11.46
N ALA A 464 22.53 -12.52 -12.67
CA ALA A 464 22.07 -11.33 -13.37
C ALA A 464 20.65 -10.87 -13.00
N ASN A 465 19.91 -11.60 -12.15
CA ASN A 465 18.49 -11.37 -11.92
C ASN A 465 18.18 -10.12 -11.08
N CYS A 466 16.91 -9.70 -11.03
CA CYS A 466 16.50 -8.60 -10.16
C CYS A 466 16.59 -9.00 -8.68
N SER A 467 17.03 -8.07 -7.83
CA SER A 467 17.00 -8.28 -6.40
C SER A 467 15.54 -8.41 -5.91
N PRO A 468 15.21 -9.44 -5.10
CA PRO A 468 13.86 -9.62 -4.53
C PRO A 468 13.44 -8.45 -3.64
N ASP A 469 14.42 -7.72 -3.11
CA ASP A 469 14.29 -6.47 -2.35
C ASP A 469 13.75 -5.29 -3.19
N THR A 470 13.71 -5.44 -4.52
CA THR A 470 13.28 -4.38 -5.46
C THR A 470 12.13 -4.83 -6.36
N PHE A 471 12.12 -6.07 -6.81
CA PHE A 471 11.10 -6.61 -7.73
C PHE A 471 10.93 -8.11 -7.50
N ARG A 472 9.73 -8.54 -7.11
CA ARG A 472 9.40 -9.91 -6.71
C ARG A 472 8.11 -10.39 -7.36
N CYS A 473 7.91 -11.71 -7.43
CA CYS A 473 6.67 -12.33 -7.91
C CYS A 473 6.13 -13.30 -6.86
N THR A 474 4.82 -13.51 -6.83
CA THR A 474 4.16 -14.49 -5.95
C THR A 474 4.47 -15.94 -6.33
N LEU A 475 4.79 -16.19 -7.59
CA LEU A 475 5.14 -17.50 -8.14
C LEU A 475 6.44 -17.35 -8.94
N THR A 476 7.56 -17.83 -8.40
CA THR A 476 8.86 -17.81 -9.11
C THR A 476 8.90 -18.82 -10.25
N ASN A 477 8.12 -19.90 -10.16
CA ASN A 477 7.85 -20.84 -11.24
C ASN A 477 6.49 -20.47 -11.88
N ILE A 478 6.54 -19.81 -13.05
CA ILE A 478 5.36 -19.22 -13.70
C ILE A 478 4.51 -20.31 -14.38
N PRO A 479 3.20 -20.42 -14.09
CA PRO A 479 2.33 -21.38 -14.79
C PRO A 479 2.27 -21.11 -16.30
N GLN A 480 2.46 -22.13 -17.12
CA GLN A 480 2.43 -22.03 -18.58
C GLN A 480 1.07 -21.59 -19.15
N THR A 481 -0.03 -21.83 -18.42
CA THR A 481 -1.40 -21.52 -18.86
C THR A 481 -2.27 -21.01 -17.71
N GLN A 482 -3.32 -20.22 -18.03
CA GLN A 482 -4.35 -19.82 -17.08
C GLN A 482 -5.09 -21.01 -16.46
N ALA A 483 -5.23 -22.13 -17.20
CA ALA A 483 -5.83 -23.35 -16.67
C ALA A 483 -5.00 -23.97 -15.53
N LEU A 484 -3.66 -23.96 -15.66
CA LEU A 484 -2.75 -24.40 -14.60
C LEU A 484 -2.77 -23.45 -13.39
N LEU A 485 -2.78 -22.13 -13.63
CA LEU A 485 -2.91 -21.11 -12.58
C LEU A 485 -4.24 -21.25 -11.81
N ASN A 486 -5.36 -21.40 -12.52
CA ASN A 486 -6.68 -21.64 -11.93
C ASN A 486 -6.71 -22.95 -11.11
N LYS A 487 -6.01 -24.00 -11.58
CA LYS A 487 -5.87 -25.27 -10.86
C LYS A 487 -4.99 -25.14 -9.60
N ALA A 488 -4.02 -24.24 -9.60
CA ALA A 488 -3.14 -23.97 -8.46
C ALA A 488 -3.81 -23.15 -7.34
N ARG A 489 -4.83 -22.35 -7.66
CA ARG A 489 -5.57 -21.50 -6.70
C ARG A 489 -4.71 -20.45 -5.96
N LEU A 490 -3.45 -20.30 -6.33
CA LEU A 490 -2.55 -19.25 -5.87
C LEU A 490 -2.69 -18.01 -6.78
N PRO A 491 -2.63 -16.78 -6.24
CA PRO A 491 -2.70 -15.57 -7.04
C PRO A 491 -1.36 -15.29 -7.74
N LEU A 492 -1.38 -15.08 -9.05
CA LEU A 492 -0.21 -14.58 -9.78
C LEU A 492 -0.13 -13.05 -9.68
N GLY A 493 1.02 -12.54 -9.27
CA GLY A 493 1.25 -11.10 -9.20
C GLY A 493 2.68 -10.70 -8.90
N LEU A 494 2.92 -9.40 -8.94
CA LEU A 494 4.23 -8.76 -8.81
C LEU A 494 4.22 -7.76 -7.65
N LEU A 495 5.34 -7.64 -6.95
CA LEU A 495 5.55 -6.65 -5.90
C LEU A 495 6.83 -5.87 -6.19
N LEU A 496 6.76 -4.55 -6.06
CA LEU A 496 7.80 -3.63 -6.52
C LEU A 496 8.12 -2.58 -5.44
N HIS A 497 9.41 -2.28 -5.28
CA HIS A 497 9.92 -1.16 -4.47
C HIS A 497 10.86 -0.29 -5.34
N PRO A 498 10.34 0.30 -6.43
CA PRO A 498 11.13 0.66 -7.61
C PRO A 498 12.09 1.84 -7.38
N PHE A 499 11.73 2.78 -6.50
CA PHE A 499 12.55 3.96 -6.27
C PHE A 499 13.45 3.87 -5.01
N ARG A 500 13.55 2.70 -4.38
CA ARG A 500 14.28 2.51 -3.13
C ARG A 500 15.71 3.04 -3.16
N ASP A 501 16.22 3.32 -1.97
CA ASP A 501 17.63 3.58 -1.75
C ASP A 501 18.45 2.31 -2.05
N LEU A 502 19.50 2.47 -2.86
CA LEU A 502 20.43 1.44 -3.29
C LEU A 502 21.86 1.94 -3.07
N ALA A 503 22.73 1.10 -2.50
CA ALA A 503 24.13 1.44 -2.27
C ALA A 503 24.94 1.51 -3.58
N GLN A 504 24.55 0.72 -4.58
CA GLN A 504 25.13 0.73 -5.93
C GLN A 504 24.01 0.68 -6.96
N LEU A 505 24.11 1.50 -8.01
CA LEU A 505 23.16 1.57 -9.13
C LEU A 505 23.94 2.02 -10.37
N PRO A 506 24.06 1.19 -11.42
CA PRO A 506 24.73 1.59 -12.66
C PRO A 506 23.97 2.74 -13.35
N VAL A 507 24.54 3.94 -13.32
CA VAL A 507 24.01 5.11 -14.03
C VAL A 507 24.62 5.15 -15.44
N ILE A 508 23.77 5.17 -16.45
CA ILE A 508 24.16 4.95 -17.85
C ILE A 508 23.91 6.22 -18.67
N THR A 509 24.97 6.72 -19.30
CA THR A 509 24.94 7.81 -20.27
C THR A 509 25.22 7.26 -21.67
N SER A 510 24.21 7.30 -22.54
CA SER A 510 24.27 6.82 -23.93
C SER A 510 23.39 7.74 -24.77
N SER A 511 23.83 8.11 -25.97
CA SER A 511 23.05 8.89 -26.95
C SER A 511 21.80 8.12 -27.35
N THR A 512 21.98 6.88 -27.85
CA THR A 512 20.87 5.94 -28.05
C THR A 512 20.60 5.11 -26.79
N ILE A 513 19.35 5.09 -26.33
CA ILE A 513 18.83 4.13 -25.34
C ILE A 513 18.14 2.99 -26.10
N VAL A 514 18.79 1.83 -26.15
CA VAL A 514 18.35 0.69 -26.98
C VAL A 514 17.08 0.05 -26.42
N ARG A 515 16.04 -0.01 -27.27
CA ARG A 515 14.73 -0.60 -26.97
C ARG A 515 14.25 -1.46 -28.15
N CYS A 516 13.45 -2.48 -27.86
CA CYS A 516 12.81 -3.29 -28.89
C CYS A 516 11.90 -2.42 -29.76
N ARG A 517 12.01 -2.56 -31.10
CA ARG A 517 11.28 -1.72 -32.07
C ARG A 517 9.77 -1.88 -32.04
N SER A 518 9.25 -2.89 -31.35
CA SER A 518 7.80 -3.18 -31.25
C SER A 518 7.24 -2.95 -29.84
N CYS A 519 7.59 -3.77 -28.85
CA CYS A 519 7.05 -3.63 -27.48
C CYS A 519 7.69 -2.49 -26.66
N ARG A 520 8.75 -1.84 -27.19
CA ARG A 520 9.51 -0.76 -26.52
C ARG A 520 10.16 -1.15 -25.17
N THR A 521 10.29 -2.45 -24.88
CA THR A 521 11.12 -3.02 -23.82
C THR A 521 12.56 -2.55 -23.96
N TYR A 522 13.20 -2.12 -22.87
CA TYR A 522 14.62 -1.75 -22.81
C TYR A 522 15.49 -3.01 -22.89
N ILE A 523 16.64 -2.92 -23.56
CA ILE A 523 17.62 -4.00 -23.58
C ILE A 523 18.05 -4.34 -22.14
N ASN A 524 18.25 -5.63 -21.87
CA ASN A 524 18.33 -6.21 -20.52
C ASN A 524 19.13 -7.53 -20.54
N PRO A 525 19.53 -8.11 -19.40
CA PRO A 525 20.36 -9.32 -19.37
C PRO A 525 19.79 -10.57 -20.05
N PHE A 526 18.47 -10.64 -20.23
CA PHE A 526 17.77 -11.85 -20.71
C PHE A 526 17.58 -11.87 -22.23
N VAL A 527 18.10 -10.88 -22.97
CA VAL A 527 18.02 -10.85 -24.43
C VAL A 527 18.98 -11.85 -25.06
N SER A 528 18.57 -12.51 -26.14
CA SER A 528 19.44 -13.42 -26.88
C SER A 528 20.09 -12.69 -28.05
N PHE A 529 21.41 -12.50 -28.01
CA PHE A 529 22.17 -12.09 -29.20
C PHE A 529 22.21 -13.26 -30.18
N LEU A 530 21.79 -13.02 -31.43
CA LEU A 530 21.84 -14.02 -32.51
C LEU A 530 23.18 -13.97 -33.25
N ASP A 531 23.76 -12.77 -33.27
CA ASP A 531 25.12 -12.44 -33.71
C ASP A 531 25.50 -11.09 -33.05
N GLN A 532 26.68 -10.56 -33.36
CA GLN A 532 27.13 -9.27 -32.80
C GLN A 532 26.24 -8.07 -33.16
N ARG A 533 25.45 -8.15 -34.24
CA ARG A 533 24.63 -7.04 -34.78
C ARG A 533 23.13 -7.21 -34.55
N ARG A 534 22.63 -8.35 -34.04
CA ARG A 534 21.19 -8.61 -33.88
C ARG A 534 20.83 -9.26 -32.54
N TRP A 535 19.78 -8.76 -31.89
CA TRP A 535 19.27 -9.24 -30.61
C TRP A 535 17.76 -9.55 -30.64
N LYS A 536 17.39 -10.69 -30.06
CA LYS A 536 16.01 -11.15 -29.88
C LYS A 536 15.47 -10.58 -28.55
N CYS A 537 14.33 -9.89 -28.60
CA CYS A 537 13.70 -9.32 -27.40
C CYS A 537 13.18 -10.44 -26.47
N SER A 538 13.53 -10.36 -25.19
CA SER A 538 13.12 -11.31 -24.14
C SER A 538 11.62 -11.33 -23.82
N LEU A 539 10.87 -10.27 -24.17
CA LEU A 539 9.44 -10.16 -23.87
C LEU A 539 8.52 -10.46 -25.07
N CYS A 540 8.92 -10.07 -26.29
CA CYS A 540 8.07 -10.19 -27.49
C CYS A 540 8.72 -10.96 -28.65
N TYR A 541 9.89 -11.54 -28.45
CA TYR A 541 10.61 -12.46 -29.35
C TYR A 541 10.97 -11.95 -30.76
N ARG A 542 10.57 -10.73 -31.12
CA ARG A 542 11.00 -10.05 -32.34
C ARG A 542 12.49 -9.74 -32.28
N VAL A 543 13.15 -9.95 -33.42
CA VAL A 543 14.56 -9.58 -33.64
C VAL A 543 14.66 -8.09 -33.92
N ASN A 544 15.72 -7.48 -33.39
CA ASN A 544 16.06 -6.07 -33.52
C ASN A 544 17.56 -5.98 -33.81
N ASP A 545 17.97 -4.94 -34.49
CA ASP A 545 19.36 -4.66 -34.77
C ASP A 545 20.02 -3.99 -33.56
N VAL A 546 21.33 -4.17 -33.40
CA VAL A 546 22.14 -3.54 -32.36
C VAL A 546 22.80 -2.29 -32.98
N PRO A 547 22.53 -1.07 -32.50
CA PRO A 547 23.16 0.14 -33.04
C PRO A 547 24.68 0.12 -32.87
N ASP A 548 25.43 0.73 -33.79
CA ASP A 548 26.89 0.77 -33.73
C ASP A 548 27.42 1.47 -32.44
N GLU A 549 26.71 2.47 -31.92
CA GLU A 549 27.00 3.10 -30.61
C GLU A 549 26.97 2.10 -29.44
N PHE A 550 26.21 1.01 -29.57
CA PHE A 550 26.07 -0.04 -28.57
C PHE A 550 27.17 -1.13 -28.70
N MET A 551 27.98 -1.11 -29.76
CA MET A 551 29.22 -1.90 -29.83
C MET A 551 30.28 -1.39 -28.85
N TYR A 552 30.27 -0.09 -28.52
CA TYR A 552 31.18 0.52 -27.56
C TYR A 552 30.66 0.33 -26.13
N ASN A 553 31.55 -0.07 -25.22
CA ASN A 553 31.24 -0.17 -23.80
C ASN A 553 31.78 1.07 -23.05
N PRO A 554 30.93 1.95 -22.51
CA PRO A 554 31.37 3.20 -21.90
C PRO A 554 32.15 3.03 -20.59
N VAL A 555 32.04 1.87 -19.93
CA VAL A 555 32.72 1.59 -18.65
C VAL A 555 34.13 1.04 -18.89
N THR A 556 34.27 0.01 -19.74
CA THR A 556 35.57 -0.60 -20.06
C THR A 556 36.34 0.12 -21.16
N ARG A 557 35.67 1.01 -21.91
CA ARG A 557 36.19 1.69 -23.12
C ARG A 557 36.62 0.73 -24.25
N SER A 558 36.09 -0.50 -24.24
CA SER A 558 36.30 -1.49 -25.31
C SER A 558 35.19 -1.44 -26.38
N TYR A 559 35.44 -2.03 -27.54
CA TYR A 559 34.52 -2.07 -28.68
C TYR A 559 34.28 -3.51 -29.16
N GLY A 560 33.08 -3.79 -29.67
CA GLY A 560 32.71 -5.08 -30.30
C GLY A 560 32.10 -6.12 -29.36
N GLU A 561 31.85 -5.78 -28.09
CA GLU A 561 31.35 -6.71 -27.06
C GLU A 561 30.03 -6.22 -26.44
N PRO A 562 28.93 -6.13 -27.22
CA PRO A 562 27.66 -5.54 -26.76
C PRO A 562 27.05 -6.27 -25.55
N HIS A 563 27.33 -7.56 -25.41
CA HIS A 563 26.89 -8.39 -24.28
C HIS A 563 27.57 -8.03 -22.94
N LYS A 564 28.72 -7.35 -22.95
CA LYS A 564 29.40 -6.86 -21.73
C LYS A 564 28.93 -5.48 -21.26
N ARG A 565 28.00 -4.83 -21.98
CA ARG A 565 27.51 -3.50 -21.59
C ARG A 565 26.71 -3.54 -20.27
N PRO A 566 26.72 -2.47 -19.46
CA PRO A 566 26.04 -2.45 -18.17
C PRO A 566 24.55 -2.81 -18.24
N GLU A 567 23.85 -2.42 -19.30
CA GLU A 567 22.45 -2.76 -19.59
C GLU A 567 22.19 -4.28 -19.71
N VAL A 568 23.20 -5.05 -20.13
CA VAL A 568 23.11 -6.50 -20.36
C VAL A 568 23.74 -7.28 -19.19
N GLN A 569 24.54 -6.62 -18.35
CA GLN A 569 25.17 -7.24 -17.18
C GLN A 569 24.39 -7.02 -15.87
N ASN A 570 23.38 -6.13 -15.85
CA ASN A 570 22.63 -5.80 -14.64
C ASN A 570 21.11 -5.75 -14.91
N SER A 571 20.32 -6.44 -14.08
CA SER A 571 18.86 -6.36 -14.07
C SER A 571 18.32 -4.98 -13.71
N THR A 572 19.06 -4.23 -12.89
CA THR A 572 18.69 -2.92 -12.33
C THR A 572 19.70 -1.87 -12.78
N VAL A 573 19.25 -0.88 -13.55
CA VAL A 573 20.07 0.21 -14.12
C VAL A 573 19.30 1.53 -14.14
N GLU A 574 20.00 2.66 -14.29
CA GLU A 574 19.36 3.98 -14.41
C GLU A 574 19.97 4.81 -15.56
N PHE A 575 19.22 5.01 -16.64
CA PHE A 575 19.63 5.83 -17.77
C PHE A 575 19.45 7.32 -17.48
N ILE A 576 20.38 8.16 -17.95
CA ILE A 576 20.09 9.58 -18.18
C ILE A 576 19.38 9.71 -19.54
N ALA A 577 18.22 10.36 -19.57
CA ALA A 577 17.36 10.38 -20.75
C ALA A 577 17.57 11.61 -21.64
N SER A 578 17.40 11.42 -22.95
CA SER A 578 17.40 12.47 -23.97
C SER A 578 16.13 13.35 -23.90
N SER A 579 16.11 14.42 -24.71
CA SER A 579 14.95 15.29 -24.94
C SER A 579 13.69 14.51 -25.35
N ASP A 580 13.83 13.36 -26.01
CA ASP A 580 12.72 12.53 -26.50
C ASP A 580 11.86 11.92 -25.37
N TYR A 581 12.29 12.07 -24.12
CA TYR A 581 11.58 11.65 -22.91
C TYR A 581 11.08 12.85 -22.07
N MET A 582 11.05 14.04 -22.67
CA MET A 582 10.65 15.31 -22.05
C MET A 582 9.55 15.97 -22.89
N LEU A 583 8.35 16.16 -22.31
CA LEU A 583 7.28 16.95 -22.95
C LEU A 583 7.45 18.47 -22.75
N ARG A 584 8.29 18.84 -21.77
CA ARG A 584 8.67 20.19 -21.37
C ARG A 584 10.06 20.14 -20.71
N PRO A 585 10.79 21.26 -20.55
CA PRO A 585 12.03 21.29 -19.78
C PRO A 585 11.83 20.71 -18.36
N PRO A 586 12.76 19.89 -17.83
CA PRO A 586 12.58 19.24 -16.53
C PRO A 586 12.36 20.22 -15.38
N GLN A 587 11.28 20.02 -14.62
CA GLN A 587 10.88 20.97 -13.58
C GLN A 587 11.96 21.17 -12.49
N PRO A 588 11.99 22.35 -11.81
CA PRO A 588 12.69 22.48 -10.54
C PRO A 588 11.99 21.63 -9.46
N ALA A 589 12.68 21.33 -8.35
CA ALA A 589 11.97 20.85 -7.17
C ALA A 589 11.16 22.00 -6.56
N VAL A 590 9.85 21.83 -6.42
CA VAL A 590 8.94 22.82 -5.83
C VAL A 590 8.24 22.19 -4.63
N TYR A 591 8.30 22.88 -3.49
CA TYR A 591 7.74 22.43 -2.22
C TYR A 591 6.74 23.45 -1.66
N LEU A 592 5.50 23.04 -1.46
CA LEU A 592 4.45 23.89 -0.88
C LEU A 592 3.92 23.26 0.41
N PHE A 593 4.10 23.95 1.54
CA PHE A 593 3.59 23.52 2.83
C PHE A 593 2.23 24.15 3.11
N VAL A 594 1.24 23.34 3.48
CA VAL A 594 -0.16 23.75 3.69
C VAL A 594 -0.56 23.34 5.11
N LEU A 595 -0.69 24.31 6.00
CA LEU A 595 -0.65 24.12 7.46
C LEU A 595 -1.97 24.53 8.13
N ASP A 596 -2.63 23.60 8.80
CA ASP A 596 -3.75 23.87 9.72
C ASP A 596 -3.24 24.73 10.90
N VAL A 597 -3.86 25.91 11.08
CA VAL A 597 -3.58 26.85 12.19
C VAL A 597 -4.85 27.20 12.98
N SER A 598 -5.81 26.28 13.00
CA SER A 598 -6.95 26.31 13.92
C SER A 598 -6.51 26.09 15.38
N HIS A 599 -7.39 26.38 16.33
CA HIS A 599 -7.12 26.21 17.77
C HIS A 599 -6.65 24.80 18.13
N ASN A 600 -7.26 23.76 17.57
CA ASN A 600 -6.85 22.35 17.80
C ASN A 600 -5.43 22.08 17.27
N ALA A 601 -5.04 22.76 16.19
CA ALA A 601 -3.73 22.63 15.58
C ALA A 601 -2.62 23.28 16.40
N VAL A 602 -2.91 24.45 17.00
CA VAL A 602 -2.01 25.15 17.92
C VAL A 602 -1.89 24.40 19.25
N ASP A 603 -3.00 23.94 19.83
CA ASP A 603 -3.05 23.17 21.08
C ASP A 603 -2.25 21.86 21.00
N ALA A 604 -2.31 21.15 19.86
CA ALA A 604 -1.48 19.97 19.62
C ALA A 604 0.04 20.26 19.70
N GLY A 605 0.48 21.49 19.41
CA GLY A 605 1.89 21.90 19.44
C GLY A 605 2.75 21.33 18.31
N TYR A 606 2.13 20.90 17.20
CA TYR A 606 2.88 20.34 16.06
C TYR A 606 3.63 21.41 15.25
N LEU A 607 3.12 22.66 15.25
CA LEU A 607 3.62 23.74 14.39
C LEU A 607 5.04 24.16 14.77
N ASP A 608 5.37 24.22 16.06
CA ASP A 608 6.73 24.48 16.55
C ASP A 608 7.73 23.43 16.04
N VAL A 609 7.39 22.14 16.21
CA VAL A 609 8.24 21.04 15.75
C VAL A 609 8.35 21.00 14.23
N PHE A 610 7.26 21.26 13.51
CA PHE A 610 7.31 21.41 12.05
C PHE A 610 8.27 22.53 11.62
N CYS A 611 8.13 23.72 12.20
CA CYS A 611 8.95 24.88 11.87
C CYS A 611 10.44 24.65 12.21
N GLN A 612 10.73 24.11 13.40
CA GLN A 612 12.10 23.80 13.83
C GLN A 612 12.74 22.71 12.97
N THR A 613 12.04 21.59 12.74
CA THR A 613 12.56 20.49 11.89
C THR A 613 12.79 20.97 10.46
N LEU A 614 11.93 21.84 9.93
CA LEU A 614 12.14 22.42 8.61
C LEU A 614 13.33 23.39 8.60
N LEU A 615 13.49 24.27 9.59
CA LEU A 615 14.64 25.19 9.74
C LEU A 615 15.99 24.45 9.75
N GLU A 616 16.07 23.32 10.45
CA GLU A 616 17.24 22.44 10.54
C GLU A 616 17.55 21.70 9.23
N ASN A 617 16.53 21.49 8.39
CA ASN A 617 16.61 20.68 7.17
C ASN A 617 16.48 21.47 5.85
N LEU A 618 16.25 22.79 5.88
CA LEU A 618 16.14 23.66 4.69
C LEU A 618 17.28 23.42 3.69
N ASP A 619 18.51 23.39 4.19
CA ASP A 619 19.72 23.24 3.39
C ASP A 619 20.04 21.77 3.05
N LYS A 620 19.30 20.80 3.63
CA LYS A 620 19.37 19.36 3.31
C LYS A 620 18.32 18.92 2.27
N MET A 621 17.29 19.72 1.99
CA MET A 621 16.19 19.32 1.10
C MET A 621 16.66 18.99 -0.33
N PRO A 622 16.11 17.95 -1.01
CA PRO A 622 16.49 17.59 -2.36
C PRO A 622 16.21 18.70 -3.39
N GLY A 623 17.26 19.36 -3.87
CA GLY A 623 17.09 20.48 -4.80
C GLY A 623 18.32 20.87 -5.61
N ASP A 624 18.12 21.75 -6.58
CA ASP A 624 19.18 22.49 -7.28
C ASP A 624 18.99 24.01 -7.06
N THR A 625 19.79 24.85 -7.71
CA THR A 625 19.73 26.32 -7.51
C THR A 625 18.43 26.97 -7.98
N ARG A 626 17.53 26.21 -8.62
CA ARG A 626 16.18 26.64 -9.04
C ARG A 626 15.08 26.22 -8.06
N THR A 627 15.41 25.52 -6.97
CA THR A 627 14.42 24.96 -6.03
C THR A 627 13.55 26.04 -5.40
N ARG A 628 12.24 25.84 -5.46
CA ARG A 628 11.24 26.80 -4.95
C ARG A 628 10.54 26.28 -3.71
N VAL A 629 10.18 27.20 -2.81
CA VAL A 629 9.40 26.94 -1.60
C VAL A 629 8.25 27.93 -1.50
N GLY A 630 7.12 27.48 -0.96
CA GLY A 630 5.98 28.32 -0.60
C GLY A 630 5.27 27.81 0.64
N PHE A 631 4.47 28.68 1.24
CA PHE A 631 3.75 28.41 2.48
C PHE A 631 2.31 28.94 2.37
N ILE A 632 1.37 28.11 2.81
CA ILE A 632 -0.03 28.45 3.08
C ILE A 632 -0.34 28.00 4.51
N THR A 633 -1.04 28.84 5.25
CA THR A 633 -1.69 28.46 6.52
C THR A 633 -3.18 28.68 6.39
N PHE A 634 -4.03 27.89 7.06
CA PHE A 634 -5.48 28.03 6.95
C PHE A 634 -6.22 27.75 8.26
N ASN A 635 -7.36 28.39 8.42
CA ASN A 635 -8.31 28.20 9.52
C ASN A 635 -9.75 28.39 8.99
N SER A 636 -10.49 29.41 9.41
CA SER A 636 -11.69 29.90 8.70
C SER A 636 -11.36 30.59 7.38
N THR A 637 -10.14 31.11 7.22
CA THR A 637 -9.65 31.80 6.00
C THR A 637 -8.34 31.17 5.50
N ILE A 638 -7.89 31.59 4.30
CA ILE A 638 -6.63 31.12 3.69
C ILE A 638 -5.58 32.24 3.79
N HIS A 639 -4.41 31.95 4.34
CA HIS A 639 -3.30 32.90 4.42
C HIS A 639 -2.09 32.43 3.60
N PHE A 640 -1.72 33.21 2.60
CA PHE A 640 -0.51 33.05 1.79
C PHE A 640 0.62 33.93 2.35
N TYR A 641 1.88 33.59 2.06
CA TYR A 641 3.04 34.39 2.47
C TYR A 641 3.87 34.84 1.26
N ASN A 642 3.88 36.15 1.02
CA ASN A 642 4.81 36.79 0.09
C ASN A 642 6.20 36.84 0.73
N LEU A 643 7.16 36.26 0.02
CA LEU A 643 8.55 36.06 0.45
C LEU A 643 9.54 36.58 -0.60
N HIS A 644 9.13 37.52 -1.47
CA HIS A 644 9.98 38.07 -2.53
C HIS A 644 11.25 38.71 -1.97
N GLU A 645 12.40 38.49 -2.62
CA GLU A 645 13.74 38.82 -2.08
C GLU A 645 13.97 40.31 -1.76
N SER A 646 13.18 41.21 -2.36
CA SER A 646 13.24 42.66 -2.07
C SER A 646 12.56 43.08 -0.76
N LEU A 647 11.90 42.16 -0.05
CA LEU A 647 11.26 42.44 1.23
C LEU A 647 12.25 42.32 2.40
N SER A 648 12.09 43.18 3.41
CA SER A 648 12.80 43.07 4.69
C SER A 648 12.17 42.07 5.66
N GLN A 649 10.89 41.75 5.48
CA GLN A 649 10.11 40.82 6.30
C GLN A 649 9.01 40.14 5.47
N PRO A 650 8.59 38.90 5.81
CA PRO A 650 7.47 38.23 5.16
C PRO A 650 6.18 39.07 5.22
N GLN A 651 5.37 39.01 4.16
CA GLN A 651 4.04 39.64 4.12
C GLN A 651 2.94 38.59 4.04
N MET A 652 2.07 38.56 5.05
CA MET A 652 0.89 37.68 5.11
C MET A 652 -0.25 38.28 4.27
N LEU A 653 -0.78 37.50 3.33
CA LEU A 653 -1.90 37.89 2.47
C LEU A 653 -3.10 36.98 2.78
N VAL A 654 -4.13 37.56 3.39
CA VAL A 654 -5.34 36.84 3.82
C VAL A 654 -6.40 36.90 2.72
N VAL A 655 -6.93 35.74 2.35
CA VAL A 655 -8.07 35.57 1.46
C VAL A 655 -9.21 34.93 2.27
N SER A 656 -10.25 35.73 2.53
CA SER A 656 -11.45 35.33 3.27
C SER A 656 -12.57 34.80 2.40
N ASP A 657 -12.50 35.01 1.08
CA ASP A 657 -13.38 34.33 0.12
C ASP A 657 -12.84 32.91 -0.11
N ILE A 658 -13.59 31.93 0.40
CA ILE A 658 -13.25 30.51 0.33
C ILE A 658 -14.10 29.76 -0.71
N ASP A 659 -15.02 30.46 -1.37
CA ASP A 659 -15.93 29.89 -2.37
C ASP A 659 -15.43 30.14 -3.81
N ASP A 660 -14.84 31.32 -4.10
CA ASP A 660 -13.98 31.53 -5.27
C ASP A 660 -12.53 31.87 -4.87
N ILE A 661 -11.83 30.83 -4.41
CA ILE A 661 -10.45 30.94 -3.95
C ILE A 661 -9.48 31.35 -5.09
N PHE A 662 -8.87 32.52 -4.99
CA PHE A 662 -7.91 33.06 -5.96
C PHE A 662 -6.47 33.12 -5.42
N ILE A 663 -5.50 33.31 -6.32
CA ILE A 663 -4.09 33.51 -5.97
C ILE A 663 -3.80 35.01 -5.91
N PRO A 664 -3.45 35.59 -4.75
CA PRO A 664 -3.39 37.05 -4.60
C PRO A 664 -2.19 37.69 -5.31
N THR A 665 -1.07 36.98 -5.46
CA THR A 665 0.06 37.34 -6.33
C THR A 665 0.73 36.07 -6.84
N HIS A 666 1.26 36.07 -8.07
CA HIS A 666 1.76 34.83 -8.69
C HIS A 666 3.24 34.57 -8.38
N ASP A 667 4.13 35.53 -8.62
CA ASP A 667 5.58 35.32 -8.55
C ASP A 667 6.17 35.39 -7.13
N SER A 668 5.41 35.87 -6.15
CA SER A 668 5.90 36.18 -4.80
C SER A 668 5.71 35.07 -3.75
N LEU A 669 4.95 34.02 -4.10
CA LEU A 669 4.49 32.97 -3.18
C LEU A 669 5.22 31.62 -3.33
N LEU A 670 5.78 31.33 -4.51
CA LEU A 670 6.64 30.17 -4.78
C LEU A 670 8.06 30.66 -5.13
N VAL A 671 8.75 31.15 -4.11
CA VAL A 671 10.04 31.84 -4.24
C VAL A 671 11.22 30.87 -4.29
N ASN A 672 12.35 31.29 -4.85
CA ASN A 672 13.57 30.49 -4.82
C ASN A 672 14.09 30.39 -3.38
N LEU A 673 14.28 29.15 -2.90
CA LEU A 673 14.73 28.86 -1.55
C LEU A 673 16.14 29.43 -1.25
N LYS A 674 16.99 29.59 -2.27
CA LYS A 674 18.34 30.13 -2.12
C LYS A 674 18.34 31.66 -1.97
N GLU A 675 17.53 32.35 -2.76
CA GLU A 675 17.42 33.82 -2.77
C GLU A 675 16.65 34.30 -1.52
N SER A 676 15.42 33.83 -1.31
CA SER A 676 14.59 34.20 -0.16
C SER A 676 14.94 33.47 1.15
N ARG A 677 16.14 32.86 1.25
CA ARG A 677 16.58 32.01 2.39
C ARG A 677 16.47 32.70 3.76
N ALA A 678 16.66 34.01 3.80
CA ALA A 678 16.51 34.82 5.02
C ALA A 678 15.03 34.99 5.41
N LEU A 679 14.16 35.37 4.46
CA LEU A 679 12.73 35.56 4.68
C LEU A 679 12.02 34.26 5.09
N VAL A 680 12.40 33.13 4.47
CA VAL A 680 11.91 31.79 4.84
C VAL A 680 12.27 31.47 6.31
N ARG A 681 13.49 31.81 6.76
CA ARG A 681 13.88 31.62 8.17
C ARG A 681 13.11 32.53 9.11
N VAL A 682 12.90 33.80 8.76
CA VAL A 682 12.08 34.73 9.55
C VAL A 682 10.65 34.21 9.68
N LEU A 683 10.03 33.76 8.59
CA LEU A 683 8.67 33.19 8.60
C LEU A 683 8.57 31.95 9.49
N LEU A 684 9.48 30.98 9.36
CA LEU A 684 9.45 29.76 10.17
C LEU A 684 9.71 30.05 11.66
N THR A 685 10.49 31.09 11.97
CA THR A 685 10.72 31.51 13.36
C THR A 685 9.49 32.24 13.96
N SER A 686 8.70 32.94 13.15
CA SER A 686 7.51 33.68 13.62
C SER A 686 6.21 32.86 13.61
N LEU A 687 6.11 31.83 12.76
CA LEU A 687 4.88 31.08 12.49
C LEU A 687 4.14 30.57 13.74
N PRO A 688 4.78 29.88 14.70
CA PRO A 688 4.09 29.43 15.92
C PRO A 688 3.60 30.60 16.77
N GLY A 689 4.42 31.65 16.90
CA GLY A 689 4.07 32.87 17.64
C GLY A 689 2.85 33.59 17.07
N MET A 690 2.72 33.67 15.74
CA MET A 690 1.61 34.37 15.06
C MET A 690 0.23 33.77 15.38
N PHE A 691 0.13 32.46 15.64
CA PHE A 691 -1.13 31.77 15.92
C PHE A 691 -1.30 31.32 17.38
N SER A 692 -0.30 31.56 18.23
CA SER A 692 -0.23 31.15 19.64
C SER A 692 -1.42 31.55 20.54
N GLN A 693 -2.26 32.50 20.12
CA GLN A 693 -3.47 32.96 20.83
C GLN A 693 -4.73 32.90 19.93
N THR A 694 -4.72 32.06 18.90
CA THR A 694 -5.85 31.89 17.99
C THR A 694 -7.12 31.42 18.70
N ARG A 695 -8.28 31.89 18.21
CA ARG A 695 -9.61 31.42 18.64
C ARG A 695 -10.39 30.77 17.51
N GLU A 696 -9.79 30.68 16.32
CA GLU A 696 -10.41 30.11 15.14
C GLU A 696 -10.48 28.58 15.26
N THR A 697 -11.68 28.04 15.49
CA THR A 697 -11.91 26.59 15.58
C THR A 697 -12.10 25.94 14.22
N HIS A 698 -12.39 26.72 13.17
CA HIS A 698 -12.67 26.21 11.82
C HIS A 698 -11.41 25.82 11.03
N SER A 699 -11.60 24.88 10.09
CA SER A 699 -10.56 24.34 9.22
C SER A 699 -11.10 24.18 7.78
N ALA A 700 -10.82 25.17 6.92
CA ALA A 700 -11.18 25.23 5.50
C ALA A 700 -10.18 24.50 4.59
N LEU A 701 -9.97 23.20 4.82
CA LEU A 701 -8.95 22.40 4.12
C LEU A 701 -9.19 22.36 2.60
N GLY A 702 -10.42 22.15 2.12
CA GLY A 702 -10.69 22.04 0.69
C GLY A 702 -10.32 23.30 -0.10
N PRO A 703 -10.75 24.50 0.32
CA PRO A 703 -10.28 25.76 -0.23
C PRO A 703 -8.75 25.93 -0.15
N ALA A 704 -8.10 25.50 0.94
CA ALA A 704 -6.64 25.52 1.06
C ALA A 704 -5.95 24.61 0.02
N LEU A 705 -6.52 23.44 -0.27
CA LEU A 705 -6.02 22.52 -1.31
C LEU A 705 -6.31 23.04 -2.72
N GLN A 706 -7.44 23.71 -2.94
CA GLN A 706 -7.75 24.38 -4.22
C GLN A 706 -6.80 25.56 -4.48
N ALA A 707 -6.47 26.34 -3.44
CA ALA A 707 -5.40 27.35 -3.49
C ALA A 707 -4.05 26.70 -3.84
N ALA A 708 -3.66 25.62 -3.16
CA ALA A 708 -2.42 24.91 -3.44
C ALA A 708 -2.36 24.37 -4.88
N TYR A 709 -3.46 23.82 -5.40
CA TYR A 709 -3.57 23.40 -6.79
C TYR A 709 -3.42 24.57 -7.77
N LYS A 710 -4.18 25.66 -7.61
CA LYS A 710 -4.10 26.86 -8.47
C LYS A 710 -2.68 27.46 -8.47
N LEU A 711 -2.01 27.52 -7.31
CA LEU A 711 -0.65 28.03 -7.15
C LEU A 711 0.42 27.14 -7.82
N MET A 712 0.30 25.82 -7.69
CA MET A 712 1.31 24.86 -8.20
C MET A 712 1.11 24.46 -9.67
N SER A 713 -0.03 24.79 -10.28
CA SER A 713 -0.46 24.26 -11.60
C SER A 713 0.52 24.54 -12.76
N SER A 714 1.32 25.61 -12.70
CA SER A 714 2.27 25.96 -13.77
C SER A 714 3.55 25.11 -13.73
N THR A 715 3.98 24.64 -12.56
CA THR A 715 5.23 23.88 -12.38
C THR A 715 5.00 22.40 -12.11
N GLY A 716 3.96 22.04 -11.37
CA GLY A 716 3.94 20.80 -10.59
C GLY A 716 4.83 20.92 -9.34
N GLY A 717 5.02 19.80 -8.64
CA GLY A 717 5.87 19.71 -7.45
C GLY A 717 5.28 18.81 -6.36
N ARG A 718 5.59 19.11 -5.09
CA ARG A 718 5.10 18.40 -3.91
C ARG A 718 4.35 19.37 -2.99
N VAL A 719 3.12 19.02 -2.62
CA VAL A 719 2.32 19.69 -1.58
C VAL A 719 2.36 18.83 -0.32
N SER A 720 2.70 19.43 0.81
CA SER A 720 2.78 18.78 2.12
C SER A 720 1.68 19.36 3.03
N VAL A 721 0.64 18.57 3.29
CA VAL A 721 -0.58 18.99 4.00
C VAL A 721 -0.52 18.53 5.44
N PHE A 722 -0.74 19.42 6.40
CA PHE A 722 -0.78 19.10 7.83
C PHE A 722 -2.16 19.47 8.38
N GLN A 723 -2.92 18.46 8.80
CA GLN A 723 -4.33 18.56 9.20
C GLN A 723 -4.53 17.94 10.59
N THR A 724 -5.22 18.63 11.50
CA THR A 724 -5.33 18.18 12.91
C THR A 724 -6.75 17.77 13.34
N GLN A 725 -7.76 18.06 12.52
CA GLN A 725 -9.17 17.75 12.79
C GLN A 725 -9.96 17.47 11.50
N LEU A 726 -11.25 17.16 11.62
CA LEU A 726 -12.20 17.07 10.50
C LEU A 726 -12.35 18.43 9.80
N PRO A 727 -12.29 18.55 8.46
CA PRO A 727 -12.54 19.82 7.77
C PRO A 727 -13.98 20.31 7.94
N THR A 728 -14.13 21.52 8.50
CA THR A 728 -15.43 22.04 8.98
C THR A 728 -16.11 23.02 8.04
N LEU A 729 -15.41 23.54 7.03
CA LEU A 729 -15.81 24.75 6.31
C LEU A 729 -15.39 24.72 4.83
N GLY A 730 -16.18 25.35 3.96
CA GLY A 730 -15.91 25.48 2.53
C GLY A 730 -16.13 24.18 1.73
N ALA A 731 -15.69 24.18 0.47
CA ALA A 731 -15.77 23.01 -0.39
C ALA A 731 -15.04 21.80 0.24
N GLY A 732 -15.61 20.60 0.10
CA GLY A 732 -15.02 19.38 0.65
C GLY A 732 -15.08 19.26 2.18
N LEU A 733 -15.86 20.08 2.90
CA LEU A 733 -16.14 19.86 4.32
C LEU A 733 -16.72 18.45 4.56
N LEU A 734 -16.47 17.91 5.75
CA LEU A 734 -16.84 16.53 6.12
C LEU A 734 -17.70 16.51 7.39
N GLN A 735 -18.46 15.42 7.56
CA GLN A 735 -19.36 15.20 8.69
C GLN A 735 -18.85 14.07 9.59
N SER A 736 -19.08 14.17 10.89
CA SER A 736 -18.64 13.17 11.87
C SER A 736 -19.51 11.90 11.81
N ARG A 737 -19.30 11.10 10.76
CA ARG A 737 -20.07 9.90 10.41
C ARG A 737 -19.63 8.59 11.11
N GLU A 738 -18.53 8.56 11.86
CA GLU A 738 -18.20 7.38 12.66
C GLU A 738 -19.18 7.24 13.84
N ASP A 739 -19.89 6.11 13.94
CA ASP A 739 -20.62 5.69 15.15
C ASP A 739 -19.66 4.95 16.11
N PRO A 740 -19.31 5.52 17.28
CA PRO A 740 -18.41 4.88 18.24
C PRO A 740 -18.90 3.52 18.74
N ASN A 741 -20.21 3.27 18.76
CA ASN A 741 -20.81 2.02 19.24
C ASN A 741 -20.55 0.86 18.27
N GLN A 742 -20.32 1.15 16.99
CA GLN A 742 -20.09 0.15 15.95
C GLN A 742 -18.60 -0.21 15.75
N ARG A 743 -17.67 0.42 16.49
CA ARG A 743 -16.22 0.13 16.42
C ARG A 743 -15.86 -1.34 16.71
N SER A 744 -16.70 -2.07 17.42
CA SER A 744 -16.57 -3.50 17.74
C SER A 744 -17.48 -4.41 16.90
N SER A 745 -18.14 -3.88 15.87
CA SER A 745 -19.14 -4.61 15.07
C SER A 745 -18.57 -5.88 14.42
N THR A 746 -19.35 -6.95 14.46
CA THR A 746 -19.15 -8.17 13.66
C THR A 746 -20.01 -8.21 12.40
N LYS A 747 -20.99 -7.30 12.27
CA LYS A 747 -21.95 -7.25 11.15
C LYS A 747 -21.46 -6.41 9.94
N GLY A 748 -20.19 -6.02 9.93
CA GLY A 748 -19.60 -5.10 8.96
C GLY A 748 -19.20 -3.76 9.59
N VAL A 749 -18.51 -2.93 8.81
CA VAL A 749 -18.00 -1.61 9.19
C VAL A 749 -18.55 -0.58 8.22
N GLN A 750 -19.26 0.43 8.73
CA GLN A 750 -19.83 1.49 7.90
C GLN A 750 -18.76 2.53 7.51
N HIS A 751 -19.04 3.31 6.47
CA HIS A 751 -18.26 4.49 6.06
C HIS A 751 -16.77 4.24 5.70
N LEU A 752 -16.42 3.01 5.29
CA LEU A 752 -15.09 2.67 4.75
C LEU A 752 -14.74 3.41 3.45
N GLY A 753 -15.75 3.71 2.61
CA GLY A 753 -15.59 4.54 1.41
C GLY A 753 -15.65 6.05 1.73
N PRO A 754 -15.08 6.92 0.89
CA PRO A 754 -15.11 8.38 1.08
C PRO A 754 -16.54 8.94 1.13
N ALA A 755 -16.74 10.06 1.83
CA ALA A 755 -18.03 10.75 1.92
C ALA A 755 -18.35 11.61 0.67
N THR A 756 -17.31 12.00 -0.07
CA THR A 756 -17.38 12.89 -1.24
C THR A 756 -16.26 12.54 -2.21
N ASP A 757 -16.50 12.75 -3.50
CA ASP A 757 -15.52 12.63 -4.57
C ASP A 757 -14.49 13.79 -4.58
N PHE A 758 -14.76 14.91 -3.89
CA PHE A 758 -13.96 16.14 -3.91
C PHE A 758 -12.44 15.88 -3.82
N TYR A 759 -12.00 15.13 -2.80
CA TYR A 759 -10.58 14.84 -2.57
C TYR A 759 -9.98 13.92 -3.65
N LYS A 760 -10.78 13.04 -4.26
CA LYS A 760 -10.39 12.19 -5.40
C LYS A 760 -10.29 13.02 -6.68
N LYS A 761 -11.26 13.88 -6.96
CA LYS A 761 -11.29 14.77 -8.13
C LYS A 761 -10.09 15.72 -8.12
N LEU A 762 -9.89 16.43 -7.02
CA LEU A 762 -8.76 17.35 -6.85
C LEU A 762 -7.40 16.66 -6.96
N ALA A 763 -7.27 15.40 -6.53
CA ALA A 763 -6.06 14.60 -6.71
C ALA A 763 -5.81 14.19 -8.17
N LEU A 764 -6.86 13.95 -8.95
CA LEU A 764 -6.74 13.68 -10.39
C LEU A 764 -6.33 14.95 -11.15
N ASP A 765 -6.88 16.11 -10.79
CA ASP A 765 -6.47 17.42 -11.31
C ASP A 765 -4.99 17.71 -10.98
N CYS A 766 -4.58 17.49 -9.72
CA CYS A 766 -3.19 17.56 -9.27
C CYS A 766 -2.27 16.60 -10.05
N SER A 767 -2.69 15.36 -10.27
CA SER A 767 -1.96 14.35 -11.05
C SER A 767 -1.92 14.68 -12.56
N GLY A 768 -2.83 15.54 -13.05
CA GLY A 768 -2.74 16.22 -14.33
C GLY A 768 -1.52 17.16 -14.37
N GLN A 769 -1.45 18.10 -13.43
CA GLN A 769 -0.41 19.13 -13.38
C GLN A 769 0.92 18.70 -12.71
N GLN A 770 1.13 17.39 -12.51
CA GLN A 770 2.35 16.84 -11.89
C GLN A 770 2.58 17.32 -10.44
N ILE A 771 1.49 17.51 -9.71
CA ILE A 771 1.46 17.83 -8.28
C ILE A 771 1.17 16.55 -7.48
N GLY A 772 2.10 16.13 -6.62
CA GLY A 772 1.85 15.12 -5.59
C GLY A 772 1.40 15.77 -4.28
N VAL A 773 0.44 15.16 -3.57
CA VAL A 773 -0.09 15.70 -2.31
C VAL A 773 0.11 14.70 -1.17
N ASP A 774 1.08 14.94 -0.29
CA ASP A 774 1.30 14.14 0.91
C ASP A 774 0.43 14.66 2.07
N LEU A 775 -0.25 13.76 2.79
CA LEU A 775 -1.11 14.08 3.93
C LEU A 775 -0.46 13.64 5.25
N PHE A 776 -0.28 14.59 6.17
CA PHE A 776 -0.01 14.36 7.58
C PHE A 776 -1.30 14.63 8.36
N LEU A 777 -1.90 13.59 8.92
CA LEU A 777 -3.06 13.69 9.81
C LEU A 777 -2.61 13.51 11.27
N LEU A 778 -2.76 14.57 12.07
CA LEU A 778 -2.25 14.64 13.45
C LEU A 778 -3.39 14.65 14.48
N SER A 779 -4.50 13.95 14.17
CA SER A 779 -5.78 14.18 14.85
C SER A 779 -5.97 13.43 16.17
N SER A 780 -6.58 14.12 17.13
CA SER A 780 -7.03 13.57 18.42
C SER A 780 -8.36 12.82 18.31
N GLN A 781 -9.24 13.28 17.42
CA GLN A 781 -10.58 12.77 17.15
C GLN A 781 -10.75 12.26 15.72
N TYR A 782 -11.89 11.62 15.45
CA TYR A 782 -12.29 11.19 14.11
C TYR A 782 -12.23 12.36 13.12
N SER A 783 -11.49 12.16 12.02
CA SER A 783 -11.23 13.18 10.99
C SER A 783 -11.49 12.65 9.56
N ASP A 784 -12.16 11.50 9.45
CA ASP A 784 -12.56 10.86 8.20
C ASP A 784 -11.44 10.65 7.18
N LEU A 785 -10.42 9.90 7.60
CA LEU A 785 -9.28 9.54 6.76
C LEU A 785 -9.71 8.77 5.49
N ALA A 786 -10.88 8.12 5.48
CA ALA A 786 -11.44 7.49 4.26
C ALA A 786 -11.66 8.50 3.14
N SER A 787 -12.08 9.72 3.48
CA SER A 787 -12.22 10.84 2.54
C SER A 787 -10.88 11.55 2.29
N LEU A 788 -10.16 11.92 3.36
CA LEU A 788 -8.93 12.71 3.23
C LEU A 788 -7.81 11.97 2.47
N ALA A 789 -7.65 10.68 2.70
CA ALA A 789 -6.61 9.86 2.05
C ALA A 789 -6.74 9.82 0.52
N CYS A 790 -7.92 10.12 -0.04
CA CYS A 790 -8.08 10.22 -1.50
C CYS A 790 -7.14 11.27 -2.12
N VAL A 791 -6.81 12.36 -1.39
CA VAL A 791 -5.95 13.43 -1.93
C VAL A 791 -4.55 12.90 -2.28
N SER A 792 -4.03 11.97 -1.47
CA SER A 792 -2.72 11.34 -1.66
C SER A 792 -2.80 10.09 -2.54
N LYS A 793 -3.82 9.25 -2.36
CA LYS A 793 -4.02 8.00 -3.11
C LYS A 793 -3.97 8.20 -4.62
N TYR A 794 -4.63 9.23 -5.15
CA TYR A 794 -4.73 9.45 -6.60
C TYR A 794 -3.71 10.47 -7.15
N SER A 795 -2.94 11.15 -6.30
CA SER A 795 -1.82 12.04 -6.69
C SER A 795 -0.43 11.39 -6.56
N ALA A 796 -0.36 10.11 -6.17
CA ALA A 796 0.88 9.40 -5.81
C ALA A 796 1.62 9.99 -4.59
N GLY A 797 0.88 10.60 -3.67
CA GLY A 797 1.39 11.06 -2.37
C GLY A 797 1.45 9.96 -1.30
N SER A 798 2.09 10.30 -0.19
CA SER A 798 2.23 9.53 1.04
C SER A 798 1.12 9.91 2.03
N ILE A 799 0.81 9.03 2.98
CA ILE A 799 -0.14 9.30 4.07
C ILE A 799 0.56 8.96 5.38
N PHE A 800 0.57 9.91 6.32
CA PHE A 800 1.12 9.75 7.66
C PHE A 800 0.02 10.04 8.70
N TYR A 801 -0.03 9.25 9.77
CA TYR A 801 -1.03 9.38 10.83
C TYR A 801 -0.42 9.31 12.22
N TYR A 802 -0.69 10.32 13.04
CA TYR A 802 -0.18 10.48 14.40
C TYR A 802 -1.38 10.61 15.36
N PRO A 803 -2.02 9.49 15.74
CA PRO A 803 -3.25 9.51 16.52
C PRO A 803 -3.02 10.13 17.89
N SER A 804 -3.81 11.16 18.20
CA SER A 804 -3.74 11.90 19.46
C SER A 804 -2.35 12.47 19.77
N LEU A 805 -1.65 12.98 18.74
CA LEU A 805 -0.43 13.77 18.90
C LEU A 805 -0.72 15.03 19.72
N HIS A 806 0.08 15.26 20.75
CA HIS A 806 -0.02 16.45 21.60
C HIS A 806 1.30 16.64 22.35
N HIS A 807 1.86 17.85 22.34
CA HIS A 807 3.17 18.14 22.92
C HIS A 807 3.33 17.77 24.41
N VAL A 808 2.42 18.20 25.30
CA VAL A 808 2.41 17.77 26.72
C VAL A 808 1.94 16.31 26.90
N HIS A 809 0.79 15.94 26.33
CA HIS A 809 0.10 14.69 26.70
C HIS A 809 0.57 13.44 25.95
N ASN A 810 1.24 13.59 24.80
CA ASN A 810 1.72 12.47 23.98
C ASN A 810 3.04 12.81 23.27
N PRO A 811 4.13 13.11 24.02
CA PRO A 811 5.42 13.48 23.44
C PRO A 811 6.06 12.36 22.60
N ALA A 812 5.66 11.10 22.80
CA ALA A 812 6.14 9.97 22.00
C ALA A 812 5.64 10.02 20.54
N GLN A 813 4.42 10.51 20.28
CA GLN A 813 3.96 10.77 18.92
C GLN A 813 4.63 12.01 18.32
N LEU A 814 4.99 13.01 19.13
CA LEU A 814 5.70 14.20 18.66
C LEU A 814 7.16 13.88 18.25
N ASP A 815 7.88 13.09 19.04
CA ASP A 815 9.21 12.55 18.72
C ASP A 815 9.18 11.71 17.42
N LYS A 816 8.16 10.85 17.26
CA LYS A 816 7.95 10.10 16.01
C LYS A 816 7.71 11.04 14.83
N PHE A 817 6.82 12.02 14.98
CA PHE A 817 6.51 13.02 13.96
C PHE A 817 7.75 13.80 13.51
N GLN A 818 8.62 14.22 14.45
CA GLN A 818 9.88 14.89 14.15
C GLN A 818 10.80 14.02 13.28
N LYS A 819 11.00 12.75 13.66
CA LYS A 819 11.88 11.80 12.94
C LYS A 819 11.34 11.43 11.56
N ASP A 820 10.02 11.18 11.47
CA ASP A 820 9.35 10.91 10.20
C ASP A 820 9.43 12.14 9.26
N LEU A 821 9.30 13.35 9.81
CA LEU A 821 9.43 14.61 9.08
C LEU A 821 10.87 14.85 8.59
N GLU A 822 11.91 14.56 9.38
CA GLU A 822 13.30 14.64 8.91
C GLU A 822 13.54 13.68 7.73
N ARG A 823 13.12 12.41 7.82
CA ARG A 823 13.19 11.47 6.68
C ARG A 823 12.41 12.02 5.49
N TYR A 824 11.20 12.52 5.69
CA TYR A 824 10.34 13.03 4.62
C TYR A 824 10.91 14.27 3.90
N LEU A 825 11.61 15.16 4.62
CA LEU A 825 12.26 16.35 4.07
C LEU A 825 13.58 16.03 3.36
N THR A 826 14.32 15.02 3.81
CA THR A 826 15.68 14.70 3.32
C THR A 826 15.75 13.54 2.31
N ARG A 827 14.75 12.63 2.28
CA ARG A 827 14.70 11.49 1.36
C ARG A 827 14.74 11.93 -0.11
N LYS A 828 15.31 11.08 -0.97
CA LYS A 828 15.31 11.29 -2.43
C LYS A 828 13.87 11.45 -2.95
N ILE A 829 13.70 12.17 -4.05
CA ILE A 829 12.40 12.33 -4.72
C ILE A 829 12.59 12.44 -6.24
N GLY A 830 11.65 11.84 -6.97
CA GLY A 830 11.43 12.09 -8.39
C GLY A 830 10.11 12.83 -8.61
N PHE A 831 10.10 13.76 -9.55
CA PHE A 831 8.93 14.54 -9.97
C PHE A 831 8.46 14.11 -11.37
N GLU A 832 7.21 14.44 -11.72
CA GLU A 832 6.61 14.24 -13.06
C GLU A 832 6.92 12.85 -13.65
N ALA A 833 6.74 11.83 -12.79
CA ALA A 833 7.18 10.48 -13.06
C ALA A 833 6.05 9.61 -13.65
N VAL A 834 6.46 8.61 -14.43
CA VAL A 834 5.57 7.56 -14.91
C VAL A 834 6.26 6.22 -14.78
N MET A 835 5.53 5.22 -14.29
CA MET A 835 5.99 3.83 -14.25
C MET A 835 5.19 3.00 -15.24
N ARG A 836 5.89 2.28 -16.13
CA ARG A 836 5.29 1.28 -17.02
C ARG A 836 5.87 -0.09 -16.75
N ILE A 837 5.01 -1.07 -16.54
CA ILE A 837 5.41 -2.47 -16.41
C ILE A 837 5.12 -3.18 -17.73
N ARG A 838 6.09 -3.95 -18.23
CA ARG A 838 5.94 -4.83 -19.38
C ARG A 838 6.16 -6.27 -18.95
N CYS A 839 5.47 -7.19 -19.59
CA CYS A 839 5.60 -8.63 -19.39
C CYS A 839 5.80 -9.35 -20.73
N THR A 840 6.20 -10.62 -20.66
CA THR A 840 6.32 -11.50 -21.82
C THR A 840 4.96 -11.75 -22.48
N LYS A 841 4.93 -11.93 -23.82
CA LYS A 841 3.69 -12.24 -24.56
C LYS A 841 2.96 -13.45 -23.93
N GLY A 842 1.65 -13.28 -23.73
CA GLY A 842 0.79 -14.23 -23.04
C GLY A 842 0.51 -13.87 -21.58
N LEU A 843 1.32 -13.01 -20.96
CA LEU A 843 1.03 -12.40 -19.65
C LEU A 843 0.43 -11.00 -19.83
N SER A 844 -0.51 -10.63 -18.96
CA SER A 844 -1.12 -9.30 -18.90
C SER A 844 -1.30 -8.80 -17.47
N ILE A 845 -1.56 -7.49 -17.33
CA ILE A 845 -1.79 -6.81 -16.04
C ILE A 845 -3.29 -6.75 -15.79
N HIS A 846 -3.74 -7.32 -14.67
CA HIS A 846 -5.16 -7.35 -14.28
C HIS A 846 -5.54 -6.16 -13.38
N THR A 847 -4.72 -5.86 -12.36
CA THR A 847 -5.02 -4.81 -11.38
C THR A 847 -3.74 -4.28 -10.74
N PHE A 848 -3.65 -2.96 -10.53
CA PHE A 848 -2.59 -2.34 -9.74
C PHE A 848 -3.11 -2.01 -8.33
N HIS A 849 -2.22 -2.09 -7.33
CA HIS A 849 -2.48 -1.66 -5.96
C HIS A 849 -1.30 -0.76 -5.50
N GLY A 850 -1.61 0.45 -5.02
CA GLY A 850 -0.64 1.54 -4.84
C GLY A 850 -1.33 2.89 -4.65
N ASN A 851 -0.54 3.94 -4.44
CA ASN A 851 -0.97 5.33 -4.61
C ASN A 851 -0.46 5.83 -5.97
N PHE A 852 -1.35 6.11 -6.92
CA PHE A 852 -1.08 6.51 -8.30
C PHE A 852 -2.35 6.98 -9.01
N PHE A 853 -2.21 7.49 -10.25
CA PHE A 853 -3.31 7.56 -11.21
C PHE A 853 -3.00 6.67 -12.43
N VAL A 854 -3.88 5.71 -12.74
CA VAL A 854 -3.74 4.82 -13.91
C VAL A 854 -4.04 5.61 -15.19
N ARG A 855 -3.15 5.56 -16.19
CA ARG A 855 -3.30 6.24 -17.49
C ARG A 855 -3.57 5.27 -18.65
N SER A 856 -3.06 4.06 -18.57
CA SER A 856 -3.40 2.91 -19.42
C SER A 856 -3.24 1.63 -18.61
N THR A 857 -3.69 0.49 -19.16
CA THR A 857 -3.59 -0.85 -18.52
C THR A 857 -2.18 -1.25 -18.07
N ASP A 858 -1.14 -0.60 -18.59
CA ASP A 858 0.26 -0.82 -18.24
C ASP A 858 0.99 0.41 -17.65
N LEU A 859 0.35 1.58 -17.55
CA LEU A 859 0.99 2.86 -17.24
C LEU A 859 0.39 3.56 -16.02
N LEU A 860 1.24 3.81 -15.03
CA LEU A 860 0.96 4.62 -13.85
C LEU A 860 1.55 6.03 -13.97
N SER A 861 0.73 7.03 -13.69
CA SER A 861 1.10 8.43 -13.44
C SER A 861 1.48 8.57 -11.96
N LEU A 862 2.71 9.03 -11.71
CA LEU A 862 3.30 9.22 -10.40
C LEU A 862 3.78 10.67 -10.31
N ALA A 863 2.89 11.59 -9.94
CA ALA A 863 3.20 13.03 -9.93
C ALA A 863 4.44 13.33 -9.09
N ASN A 864 4.59 12.62 -7.96
CA ASN A 864 5.87 12.38 -7.30
C ASN A 864 6.15 10.87 -7.19
N VAL A 865 7.41 10.50 -6.97
CA VAL A 865 7.84 9.16 -6.56
C VAL A 865 8.91 9.28 -5.47
N ASN A 866 8.80 8.47 -4.42
CA ASN A 866 9.66 8.50 -3.23
C ASN A 866 10.25 7.11 -2.93
N PRO A 867 11.40 7.00 -2.24
CA PRO A 867 12.13 5.75 -2.05
C PRO A 867 11.50 4.79 -1.04
N ASP A 868 10.39 5.18 -0.41
CA ASP A 868 9.76 4.41 0.66
C ASP A 868 8.49 3.69 0.17
N SER A 869 7.91 4.09 -0.97
CA SER A 869 6.67 3.50 -1.48
C SER A 869 6.87 2.17 -2.24
N GLY A 870 6.12 1.15 -1.80
CA GLY A 870 5.89 -0.10 -2.50
C GLY A 870 4.65 -0.07 -3.40
N PHE A 871 4.57 -1.01 -4.33
CA PHE A 871 3.43 -1.25 -5.23
C PHE A 871 3.21 -2.75 -5.40
N ALA A 872 1.97 -3.19 -5.58
CA ALA A 872 1.61 -4.56 -5.92
C ALA A 872 0.77 -4.60 -7.22
N VAL A 873 0.83 -5.71 -7.97
CA VAL A 873 0.14 -5.86 -9.26
C VAL A 873 -0.36 -7.29 -9.41
N GLN A 874 -1.67 -7.47 -9.60
CA GLN A 874 -2.24 -8.75 -10.00
C GLN A 874 -2.03 -8.96 -11.51
N MET A 875 -1.61 -10.17 -11.90
CA MET A 875 -1.34 -10.55 -13.29
C MET A 875 -2.26 -11.68 -13.75
N SER A 876 -2.43 -11.78 -15.07
CA SER A 876 -3.24 -12.79 -15.75
C SER A 876 -2.45 -13.44 -16.90
N ILE A 877 -2.88 -14.63 -17.33
CA ILE A 877 -2.35 -15.34 -18.49
C ILE A 877 -3.44 -15.36 -19.57
N GLU A 878 -3.25 -14.61 -20.65
CA GLU A 878 -4.19 -14.53 -21.79
C GLU A 878 -3.84 -15.52 -22.90
N GLU A 879 -2.55 -15.83 -23.09
CA GLU A 879 -2.10 -16.83 -24.06
C GLU A 879 -1.18 -17.87 -23.40
N SER A 880 -1.16 -19.09 -23.95
CA SER A 880 -0.26 -20.15 -23.50
C SER A 880 1.21 -19.80 -23.78
N MET A 881 2.07 -19.95 -22.78
CA MET A 881 3.52 -19.75 -22.90
C MET A 881 4.27 -21.04 -23.30
N ALA A 882 3.63 -21.92 -24.08
CA ALA A 882 4.16 -23.24 -24.44
C ALA A 882 5.48 -23.18 -25.25
N ASP A 883 5.65 -22.17 -26.09
CA ASP A 883 6.84 -22.01 -26.94
C ASP A 883 8.07 -21.48 -26.17
N THR A 884 7.95 -21.24 -24.86
CA THR A 884 8.88 -20.40 -24.09
C THR A 884 9.13 -20.93 -22.68
N SER A 885 10.37 -21.27 -22.35
CA SER A 885 10.76 -21.75 -21.02
C SER A 885 11.03 -20.66 -19.98
N LEU A 886 11.01 -19.38 -20.37
CA LEU A 886 11.28 -18.22 -19.51
C LEU A 886 10.22 -17.13 -19.73
N ALA A 887 9.79 -16.51 -18.62
CA ALA A 887 8.96 -15.32 -18.59
C ALA A 887 9.76 -14.16 -17.97
N CYS A 888 9.69 -13.00 -18.59
CA CYS A 888 10.38 -11.79 -18.15
C CYS A 888 9.37 -10.67 -17.87
N PHE A 889 9.62 -9.93 -16.79
CA PHE A 889 8.90 -8.75 -16.38
C PHE A 889 9.86 -7.57 -16.32
N GLN A 890 9.46 -6.40 -16.81
CA GLN A 890 10.31 -5.20 -16.82
C GLN A 890 9.52 -3.98 -16.36
N ALA A 891 9.85 -3.47 -15.18
CA ALA A 891 9.38 -2.18 -14.69
C ALA A 891 10.32 -1.07 -15.17
N ALA A 892 9.78 0.00 -15.74
CA ALA A 892 10.52 1.18 -16.16
C ALA A 892 9.89 2.45 -15.57
N LEU A 893 10.63 3.11 -14.68
CA LEU A 893 10.27 4.35 -13.99
C LEU A 893 11.01 5.52 -14.66
N LEU A 894 10.31 6.27 -15.52
CA LEU A 894 10.78 7.53 -16.09
C LEU A 894 10.43 8.67 -15.12
N TYR A 895 11.40 9.48 -14.69
CA TYR A 895 11.20 10.53 -13.70
C TYR A 895 12.14 11.74 -13.89
N THR A 896 11.80 12.88 -13.30
CA THR A 896 12.69 14.04 -13.19
C THR A 896 13.31 14.04 -11.79
N SER A 897 14.63 13.88 -11.71
CA SER A 897 15.36 13.96 -10.45
C SER A 897 15.38 15.39 -9.90
N SER A 898 15.50 15.55 -8.58
CA SER A 898 15.62 16.86 -7.88
C SER A 898 16.81 17.73 -8.28
N LYS A 899 17.65 17.28 -9.22
CA LYS A 899 18.76 18.03 -9.85
C LYS A 899 18.49 18.37 -11.32
N GLY A 900 17.21 18.45 -11.72
CA GLY A 900 16.79 18.84 -13.07
C GLY A 900 17.11 17.84 -14.20
N LYS A 901 17.52 16.61 -13.89
CA LYS A 901 17.83 15.59 -14.91
C LYS A 901 16.69 14.59 -15.05
N ARG A 902 16.20 14.41 -16.29
CA ARG A 902 15.30 13.31 -16.66
C ARG A 902 16.07 11.99 -16.64
N ARG A 903 15.53 10.97 -15.98
CA ARG A 903 16.15 9.64 -15.82
C ARG A 903 15.14 8.53 -16.01
N ILE A 904 15.61 7.35 -16.39
CA ILE A 904 14.80 6.13 -16.50
C ILE A 904 15.46 5.04 -15.67
N ARG A 905 14.87 4.69 -14.54
CA ARG A 905 15.27 3.49 -13.79
C ARG A 905 14.54 2.28 -14.36
N VAL A 906 15.27 1.20 -14.63
CA VAL A 906 14.74 -0.05 -15.19
C VAL A 906 15.08 -1.20 -14.26
N HIS A 907 14.09 -2.04 -13.97
CA HIS A 907 14.24 -3.30 -13.24
C HIS A 907 13.68 -4.43 -14.11
N THR A 908 14.49 -5.44 -14.39
CA THR A 908 14.07 -6.61 -15.19
C THR A 908 14.22 -7.88 -14.37
N LEU A 909 13.11 -8.57 -14.13
CA LEU A 909 13.00 -9.86 -13.44
C LEU A 909 12.76 -10.97 -14.46
N CYS A 910 13.54 -12.05 -14.41
CA CYS A 910 13.33 -13.26 -15.20
C CYS A 910 12.94 -14.43 -14.29
N LEU A 911 12.04 -15.28 -14.76
CA LEU A 911 11.48 -16.44 -14.05
C LEU A 911 11.28 -17.61 -15.04
N PRO A 912 11.47 -18.88 -14.62
CA PRO A 912 11.12 -20.05 -15.43
C PRO A 912 9.60 -20.20 -15.64
N VAL A 913 9.22 -20.85 -16.74
CA VAL A 913 7.84 -21.23 -17.07
C VAL A 913 7.68 -22.75 -16.90
N VAL A 914 6.64 -23.17 -16.17
CA VAL A 914 6.41 -24.57 -15.78
C VAL A 914 5.03 -25.08 -16.19
N SER A 915 4.94 -26.36 -16.53
CA SER A 915 3.71 -27.01 -16.99
C SER A 915 3.08 -27.96 -15.95
N GLN A 916 3.79 -28.31 -14.88
CA GLN A 916 3.29 -29.17 -13.80
C GLN A 916 2.88 -28.35 -12.58
N LEU A 917 1.93 -28.89 -11.81
CA LEU A 917 1.38 -28.21 -10.65
C LEU A 917 2.28 -28.34 -9.40
N SER A 918 3.08 -29.39 -9.30
CA SER A 918 4.20 -29.50 -8.35
C SER A 918 5.09 -28.26 -8.41
N ASP A 919 5.52 -27.92 -9.62
CA ASP A 919 6.58 -26.95 -9.86
C ASP A 919 6.10 -25.53 -9.51
N VAL A 920 4.80 -25.24 -9.71
CA VAL A 920 4.13 -24.00 -9.28
C VAL A 920 4.11 -23.86 -7.74
N TYR A 921 3.89 -24.96 -7.00
CA TYR A 921 3.96 -24.93 -5.54
C TYR A 921 5.40 -24.84 -5.02
N ALA A 922 6.38 -25.44 -5.71
CA ALA A 922 7.79 -25.33 -5.36
C ALA A 922 8.29 -23.87 -5.45
N GLY A 923 7.82 -23.13 -6.44
CA GLY A 923 8.13 -21.71 -6.64
C GLY A 923 7.23 -20.72 -5.88
N ALA A 924 6.43 -21.15 -4.90
CA ALA A 924 5.49 -20.26 -4.23
C ALA A 924 6.15 -19.35 -3.18
N ASP A 925 6.02 -18.04 -3.34
CA ASP A 925 6.47 -17.04 -2.36
C ASP A 925 5.33 -16.68 -1.40
N VAL A 926 5.29 -17.36 -0.26
CA VAL A 926 4.22 -17.23 0.74
C VAL A 926 4.05 -15.81 1.31
N GLN A 927 5.13 -15.03 1.44
CA GLN A 927 5.06 -13.62 1.87
C GLN A 927 4.47 -12.73 0.78
N ALA A 928 4.90 -12.90 -0.48
CA ALA A 928 4.39 -12.15 -1.61
C ALA A 928 2.91 -12.47 -1.88
N ILE A 929 2.53 -13.76 -1.79
CA ILE A 929 1.14 -14.23 -1.85
C ILE A 929 0.32 -13.54 -0.74
N THR A 930 0.80 -13.55 0.50
CA THR A 930 0.14 -12.89 1.65
C THR A 930 -0.06 -11.39 1.40
N CYS A 931 0.97 -10.68 0.94
CA CYS A 931 0.92 -9.24 0.71
C CYS A 931 0.02 -8.84 -0.47
N LEU A 932 -0.04 -9.66 -1.54
CA LEU A 932 -0.98 -9.46 -2.65
C LEU A 932 -2.42 -9.72 -2.21
N LEU A 933 -2.66 -10.82 -1.48
CA LEU A 933 -3.98 -11.14 -0.93
C LEU A 933 -4.48 -10.08 0.06
N ALA A 934 -3.60 -9.48 0.87
CA ALA A 934 -3.95 -8.36 1.72
C ALA A 934 -4.47 -7.15 0.91
N ASN A 935 -3.79 -6.82 -0.20
CA ASN A 935 -4.22 -5.75 -1.11
C ASN A 935 -5.58 -6.06 -1.75
N MET A 936 -5.78 -7.28 -2.24
CA MET A 936 -7.06 -7.74 -2.81
C MET A 936 -8.20 -7.75 -1.78
N ALA A 937 -7.92 -8.15 -0.53
CA ALA A 937 -8.90 -8.16 0.56
C ALA A 937 -9.30 -6.74 0.99
N ILE A 938 -8.38 -5.77 0.93
CA ILE A 938 -8.68 -4.36 1.20
C ILE A 938 -9.58 -3.77 0.12
N ASP A 939 -9.27 -4.03 -1.16
CA ASP A 939 -10.13 -3.60 -2.27
C ASP A 939 -11.53 -4.23 -2.15
N ARG A 940 -11.62 -5.53 -1.83
CA ARG A 940 -12.89 -6.24 -1.57
C ARG A 940 -13.65 -5.69 -0.36
N SER A 941 -12.95 -5.24 0.69
CA SER A 941 -13.55 -4.65 1.89
C SER A 941 -14.26 -3.31 1.61
N ILE A 942 -13.81 -2.60 0.58
CA ILE A 942 -14.36 -1.31 0.15
C ILE A 942 -15.42 -1.50 -0.95
N SER A 943 -15.21 -2.46 -1.87
CA SER A 943 -16.10 -2.69 -3.03
C SER A 943 -17.25 -3.68 -2.78
N SER A 944 -17.26 -4.39 -1.66
CA SER A 944 -18.28 -5.40 -1.31
C SER A 944 -18.56 -5.35 0.20
N SER A 945 -17.85 -6.14 1.01
CA SER A 945 -17.90 -6.04 2.46
C SER A 945 -16.65 -6.61 3.13
N LEU A 946 -16.49 -6.27 4.40
CA LEU A 946 -15.44 -6.82 5.25
C LEU A 946 -15.61 -8.33 5.51
N SER A 947 -16.82 -8.91 5.36
CA SER A 947 -16.98 -10.36 5.43
C SER A 947 -16.40 -11.02 4.19
N ASP A 948 -16.85 -10.60 3.00
CA ASP A 948 -16.41 -11.18 1.72
C ASP A 948 -14.88 -11.14 1.55
N ALA A 949 -14.24 -10.10 2.08
CA ALA A 949 -12.79 -9.97 2.13
C ALA A 949 -12.11 -11.00 3.05
N ARG A 950 -12.67 -11.25 4.24
CA ARG A 950 -12.17 -12.24 5.21
C ARG A 950 -12.44 -13.66 4.71
N ASP A 951 -13.64 -13.91 4.20
CA ASP A 951 -14.06 -15.22 3.68
C ASP A 951 -13.24 -15.59 2.43
N ALA A 952 -12.93 -14.63 1.55
CA ALA A 952 -12.00 -14.83 0.43
C ALA A 952 -10.57 -15.19 0.88
N LEU A 953 -10.06 -14.62 1.99
CA LEU A 953 -8.76 -14.98 2.55
C LEU A 953 -8.74 -16.41 3.12
N VAL A 954 -9.80 -16.82 3.83
CA VAL A 954 -9.95 -18.21 4.30
C VAL A 954 -10.01 -19.17 3.12
N ASN A 955 -10.82 -18.85 2.11
CA ASN A 955 -10.97 -19.68 0.91
C ASN A 955 -9.67 -19.81 0.12
N ALA A 956 -8.82 -18.77 0.05
CA ALA A 956 -7.51 -18.88 -0.60
C ALA A 956 -6.60 -19.96 0.05
N VAL A 957 -6.71 -20.17 1.36
CA VAL A 957 -6.01 -21.25 2.08
C VAL A 957 -6.68 -22.60 1.82
N VAL A 958 -8.01 -22.68 1.93
CA VAL A 958 -8.78 -23.93 1.69
C VAL A 958 -8.56 -24.45 0.27
N ASP A 959 -8.70 -23.59 -0.73
CA ASP A 959 -8.63 -23.94 -2.15
C ASP A 959 -7.23 -24.42 -2.56
N SER A 960 -6.17 -23.71 -2.13
CA SER A 960 -4.79 -24.06 -2.48
C SER A 960 -4.30 -25.32 -1.77
N LEU A 961 -4.58 -25.49 -0.48
CA LEU A 961 -4.23 -26.73 0.22
C LEU A 961 -5.06 -27.92 -0.27
N SER A 962 -6.31 -27.72 -0.69
CA SER A 962 -7.12 -28.76 -1.35
C SER A 962 -6.55 -29.15 -2.71
N ALA A 963 -6.18 -28.17 -3.53
CA ALA A 963 -5.58 -28.42 -4.83
C ALA A 963 -4.24 -29.16 -4.69
N TYR A 964 -3.36 -28.75 -3.78
CA TYR A 964 -2.11 -29.47 -3.48
C TYR A 964 -2.37 -30.90 -3.00
N LYS A 965 -3.26 -31.07 -2.00
CA LYS A 965 -3.59 -32.38 -1.42
C LYS A 965 -4.13 -33.36 -2.46
N ASN A 966 -5.00 -32.89 -3.36
CA ASN A 966 -5.70 -33.73 -4.32
C ASN A 966 -4.89 -34.02 -5.60
N THR A 967 -3.73 -33.40 -5.81
CA THR A 967 -3.01 -33.48 -7.11
C THR A 967 -1.48 -33.59 -7.05
N VAL A 968 -0.85 -33.30 -5.91
CA VAL A 968 0.61 -33.38 -5.71
C VAL A 968 0.96 -34.32 -4.54
N SER A 969 0.17 -34.27 -3.46
CA SER A 969 0.36 -35.15 -2.30
C SER A 969 -0.13 -36.59 -2.56
N ASN A 970 0.75 -37.46 -3.04
CA ASN A 970 0.50 -38.92 -3.17
C ASN A 970 0.31 -39.66 -1.82
N LEU A 971 0.26 -38.94 -0.70
CA LEU A 971 0.16 -39.51 0.66
C LEU A 971 -1.30 -39.63 1.11
N GLN A 972 -1.74 -40.86 1.38
CA GLN A 972 -2.99 -41.15 2.13
C GLN A 972 -2.82 -40.88 3.65
N GLN A 973 -2.26 -39.72 4.01
CA GLN A 973 -2.08 -39.34 5.41
C GLN A 973 -3.32 -38.63 5.97
N SER A 974 -3.72 -39.01 7.18
CA SER A 974 -4.69 -38.25 7.97
C SER A 974 -4.03 -37.00 8.55
N GLY A 975 -4.53 -35.82 8.20
CA GLY A 975 -3.97 -34.55 8.63
C GLY A 975 -4.37 -33.37 7.74
N LEU A 976 -3.68 -32.25 7.95
CA LEU A 976 -3.74 -31.05 7.13
C LEU A 976 -2.34 -30.85 6.54
N ILE A 977 -2.15 -31.30 5.30
CA ILE A 977 -0.84 -31.38 4.65
C ILE A 977 -0.65 -30.17 3.73
N ALA A 978 0.46 -29.46 3.89
CA ALA A 978 0.93 -28.38 3.02
C ALA A 978 2.34 -28.72 2.46
N PRO A 979 2.76 -28.14 1.31
CA PRO A 979 4.17 -28.12 0.95
C PRO A 979 4.93 -27.17 1.88
N ALA A 980 6.23 -27.40 2.10
CA ALA A 980 7.06 -26.53 2.94
C ALA A 980 7.01 -25.05 2.50
N ALA A 981 6.99 -24.79 1.18
CA ALA A 981 6.84 -23.44 0.62
C ALA A 981 5.59 -22.68 1.08
N LEU A 982 4.52 -23.38 1.50
CA LEU A 982 3.27 -22.79 2.02
C LEU A 982 2.98 -23.14 3.48
N CYS A 983 3.93 -23.69 4.24
CA CYS A 983 3.66 -24.14 5.62
C CYS A 983 3.25 -22.98 6.57
N LEU A 984 3.75 -21.76 6.31
CA LEU A 984 3.39 -20.53 7.02
C LEU A 984 2.13 -19.85 6.45
N PHE A 985 1.55 -20.31 5.34
CA PHE A 985 0.46 -19.61 4.66
C PHE A 985 -0.81 -19.48 5.52
N PRO A 986 -1.28 -20.53 6.23
CA PRO A 986 -2.43 -20.39 7.14
C PRO A 986 -2.13 -19.48 8.34
N LEU A 987 -0.87 -19.43 8.80
CA LEU A 987 -0.46 -18.57 9.91
C LEU A 987 -0.52 -17.10 9.51
N TYR A 988 0.07 -16.74 8.37
CA TYR A 988 0.02 -15.37 7.85
C TYR A 988 -1.41 -14.93 7.48
N VAL A 989 -2.27 -15.84 7.00
CA VAL A 989 -3.70 -15.52 6.76
C VAL A 989 -4.46 -15.31 8.07
N LEU A 990 -4.23 -16.12 9.12
CA LEU A 990 -4.80 -15.85 10.44
C LEU A 990 -4.33 -14.50 11.01
N ALA A 991 -3.06 -14.17 10.81
CA ALA A 991 -2.48 -12.89 11.21
C ALA A 991 -3.13 -11.70 10.47
N LEU A 992 -3.33 -11.81 9.14
CA LEU A 992 -4.11 -10.85 8.36
C LEU A 992 -5.54 -10.68 8.91
N LEU A 993 -6.22 -11.77 9.24
CA LEU A 993 -7.58 -11.77 9.81
C LEU A 993 -7.65 -11.13 11.22
N LYS A 994 -6.51 -10.92 11.89
CA LYS A 994 -6.40 -10.21 13.19
C LYS A 994 -5.83 -8.78 13.06
N GLN A 995 -5.29 -8.39 11.91
CA GLN A 995 -4.72 -7.07 11.67
C GLN A 995 -5.81 -5.98 11.68
N LYS A 996 -5.51 -4.76 12.18
CA LYS A 996 -6.44 -3.62 12.32
C LYS A 996 -7.33 -3.34 11.09
N ALA A 997 -6.81 -3.48 9.87
CA ALA A 997 -7.56 -3.30 8.63
C ALA A 997 -8.74 -4.28 8.53
N LEU A 998 -8.51 -5.56 8.84
CA LEU A 998 -9.44 -6.67 8.54
C LEU A 998 -10.13 -7.28 9.78
N ARG A 999 -9.68 -6.97 11.00
CA ARG A 999 -10.23 -7.54 12.25
C ARG A 999 -11.66 -7.09 12.54
N THR A 1000 -12.44 -7.97 13.17
CA THR A 1000 -13.83 -7.74 13.61
C THR A 1000 -13.99 -8.12 15.09
N GLY A 1001 -15.06 -7.64 15.74
CA GLY A 1001 -15.31 -7.88 17.18
C GLY A 1001 -14.44 -7.08 18.15
N THR A 1002 -13.17 -6.86 17.83
CA THR A 1002 -12.28 -5.98 18.60
C THR A 1002 -12.51 -4.51 18.24
N SER A 1003 -12.71 -3.65 19.25
CA SER A 1003 -12.90 -2.21 19.04
C SER A 1003 -11.75 -1.61 18.23
N THR A 1004 -12.09 -0.90 17.15
CA THR A 1004 -11.12 -0.30 16.23
C THR A 1004 -11.70 1.00 15.69
N LYS A 1005 -11.02 2.15 15.91
CA LYS A 1005 -11.42 3.44 15.32
C LYS A 1005 -11.39 3.35 13.80
N LEU A 1006 -12.33 4.02 13.12
CA LEU A 1006 -12.42 4.01 11.66
C LEU A 1006 -11.12 4.53 11.00
N ASP A 1007 -10.57 5.65 11.48
CA ASP A 1007 -9.32 6.20 10.92
C ASP A 1007 -8.10 5.30 11.13
N GLU A 1008 -8.01 4.57 12.25
CA GLU A 1008 -6.94 3.57 12.46
C GLU A 1008 -7.05 2.39 11.49
N ARG A 1009 -8.29 1.93 11.20
CA ARG A 1009 -8.56 0.87 10.23
C ARG A 1009 -8.20 1.33 8.81
N VAL A 1010 -8.62 2.53 8.42
CA VAL A 1010 -8.32 3.12 7.12
C VAL A 1010 -6.82 3.39 6.97
N PHE A 1011 -6.14 3.86 8.01
CA PHE A 1011 -4.68 4.04 7.96
C PHE A 1011 -3.97 2.70 7.73
N ALA A 1012 -4.35 1.64 8.43
CA ALA A 1012 -3.81 0.29 8.17
C ALA A 1012 -4.09 -0.18 6.73
N MET A 1013 -5.27 0.12 6.16
CA MET A 1013 -5.57 -0.14 4.75
C MET A 1013 -4.70 0.70 3.79
N CYS A 1014 -4.25 1.90 4.18
CA CYS A 1014 -3.34 2.73 3.38
C CYS A 1014 -1.89 2.21 3.43
N GLU A 1015 -1.43 1.74 4.59
CA GLU A 1015 -0.11 1.13 4.77
C GLU A 1015 0.04 -0.09 3.85
N PHE A 1016 -0.88 -1.06 3.90
CA PHE A 1016 -0.86 -2.24 3.01
C PHE A 1016 -0.84 -1.90 1.51
N LYS A 1017 -1.43 -0.76 1.12
CA LYS A 1017 -1.45 -0.29 -0.27
C LYS A 1017 -0.16 0.37 -0.71
N SER A 1018 0.71 0.83 0.20
CA SER A 1018 1.83 1.73 -0.15
C SER A 1018 3.16 1.43 0.51
N GLN A 1019 3.24 0.53 1.48
CA GLN A 1019 4.48 0.09 2.13
C GLN A 1019 5.18 -1.03 1.33
N PRO A 1020 6.52 -1.19 1.43
CA PRO A 1020 7.23 -2.34 0.87
C PRO A 1020 6.93 -3.63 1.62
N LEU A 1021 7.08 -4.79 0.96
CA LEU A 1021 6.71 -6.10 1.52
C LEU A 1021 7.34 -6.38 2.90
N GLN A 1022 8.61 -6.06 3.13
CA GLN A 1022 9.26 -6.33 4.42
C GLN A 1022 8.55 -5.62 5.58
N GLN A 1023 8.15 -4.36 5.37
CA GLN A 1023 7.41 -3.56 6.35
C GLN A 1023 5.97 -4.07 6.52
N ILE A 1024 5.33 -4.53 5.44
CA ILE A 1024 4.03 -5.19 5.49
C ILE A 1024 4.11 -6.50 6.29
N MET A 1025 5.14 -7.34 6.08
CA MET A 1025 5.26 -8.60 6.81
C MET A 1025 5.46 -8.39 8.31
N ARG A 1026 6.32 -7.44 8.73
CA ARG A 1026 6.46 -7.03 10.15
C ARG A 1026 5.15 -6.48 10.75
N THR A 1027 4.25 -5.95 9.92
CA THR A 1027 2.94 -5.43 10.32
C THR A 1027 1.86 -6.52 10.39
N VAL A 1028 2.02 -7.61 9.62
CA VAL A 1028 1.15 -8.80 9.62
C VAL A 1028 1.54 -9.73 10.75
N HIS A 1029 2.80 -10.15 10.77
CA HIS A 1029 3.40 -11.09 11.72
C HIS A 1029 4.69 -10.46 12.26
N PRO A 1030 4.62 -9.67 13.35
CA PRO A 1030 5.78 -9.10 14.02
C PRO A 1030 6.89 -10.11 14.32
N ASP A 1031 8.14 -9.64 14.33
CA ASP A 1031 9.29 -10.44 14.73
C ASP A 1031 9.43 -10.40 16.26
N LEU A 1032 9.35 -11.54 16.95
CA LEU A 1032 9.46 -11.65 18.41
C LEU A 1032 10.76 -12.35 18.82
N TYR A 1033 11.51 -11.72 19.72
CA TYR A 1033 12.82 -12.17 20.20
C TYR A 1033 12.84 -12.24 21.74
N ARG A 1034 13.64 -13.15 22.30
CA ARG A 1034 14.01 -13.16 23.73
C ARG A 1034 15.40 -12.54 23.91
N LEU A 1035 15.56 -11.70 24.94
CA LEU A 1035 16.74 -10.86 25.15
C LEU A 1035 17.49 -11.11 26.47
N ASP A 1036 16.82 -11.65 27.50
CA ASP A 1036 17.48 -11.98 28.78
C ASP A 1036 18.47 -13.16 28.67
N THR A 1037 18.43 -13.90 27.56
CA THR A 1037 19.33 -15.01 27.22
C THR A 1037 20.12 -14.76 25.93
N ILE A 1038 20.42 -13.50 25.60
CA ILE A 1038 21.12 -13.14 24.37
C ILE A 1038 22.60 -13.54 24.42
N SER A 1039 23.13 -14.09 23.33
CA SER A 1039 24.51 -14.58 23.21
C SER A 1039 25.22 -14.03 21.98
N ASP A 1040 26.55 -14.20 21.92
CA ASP A 1040 27.37 -13.87 20.75
C ASP A 1040 27.40 -14.99 19.69
N GLU A 1041 26.73 -16.12 19.96
CA GLU A 1041 26.71 -17.26 19.05
C GLU A 1041 25.92 -16.91 17.77
N GLY A 1042 26.61 -16.93 16.63
CA GLY A 1042 26.04 -16.51 15.35
C GLY A 1042 25.84 -14.99 15.20
N ALA A 1043 26.39 -14.18 16.11
CA ALA A 1043 26.34 -12.71 16.04
C ALA A 1043 27.12 -12.15 14.84
N LEU A 1044 26.59 -11.08 14.24
CA LEU A 1044 27.26 -10.36 13.15
C LEU A 1044 28.35 -9.46 13.74
N HIS A 1045 29.53 -9.49 13.12
CA HIS A 1045 30.67 -8.66 13.49
C HIS A 1045 30.82 -7.56 12.44
N LEU A 1046 30.40 -6.33 12.79
CA LEU A 1046 30.23 -5.21 11.85
C LEU A 1046 30.95 -3.98 12.39
N ASN A 1047 32.04 -3.56 11.74
CA ASN A 1047 32.80 -2.35 12.10
C ASN A 1047 33.13 -2.27 13.61
N ASP A 1048 33.77 -3.33 14.13
CA ASP A 1048 34.12 -3.54 15.55
C ASP A 1048 32.94 -3.62 16.54
N CYS A 1049 31.69 -3.57 16.05
CA CYS A 1049 30.48 -3.84 16.82
C CYS A 1049 30.03 -5.31 16.70
N ILE A 1050 29.63 -5.91 17.83
CA ILE A 1050 29.00 -7.24 17.87
C ILE A 1050 27.48 -7.05 17.93
N VAL A 1051 26.78 -7.47 16.88
CA VAL A 1051 25.32 -7.42 16.76
C VAL A 1051 24.76 -8.84 16.94
N PRO A 1052 24.12 -9.17 18.07
CA PRO A 1052 23.54 -10.48 18.29
C PRO A 1052 22.46 -10.83 17.26
N GLN A 1053 22.19 -12.13 17.10
CA GLN A 1053 21.17 -12.65 16.17
C GLN A 1053 20.21 -13.60 16.92
N PRO A 1054 19.40 -13.08 17.86
CA PRO A 1054 18.45 -13.90 18.62
C PRO A 1054 17.43 -14.56 17.69
N HIS A 1055 17.05 -15.81 18.01
CA HIS A 1055 16.09 -16.55 17.20
C HIS A 1055 14.68 -15.95 17.27
N LEU A 1056 13.96 -16.00 16.16
CA LEU A 1056 12.54 -15.69 16.09
C LEU A 1056 11.71 -16.66 16.95
N LEU A 1057 10.65 -16.14 17.55
CA LEU A 1057 9.68 -16.86 18.36
C LEU A 1057 8.27 -16.75 17.78
N HIS A 1058 7.52 -17.85 17.89
CA HIS A 1058 6.08 -17.89 17.62
C HIS A 1058 5.32 -16.83 18.44
N LEU A 1059 4.31 -16.21 17.81
CA LEU A 1059 3.52 -15.11 18.34
C LEU A 1059 2.38 -15.61 19.25
N THR A 1060 2.79 -16.24 20.34
CA THR A 1060 1.91 -16.78 21.39
C THR A 1060 2.46 -16.47 22.78
N ALA A 1061 1.55 -16.24 23.74
CA ALA A 1061 1.87 -16.11 25.15
C ALA A 1061 2.57 -17.36 25.74
N GLU A 1062 2.49 -18.54 25.10
CA GLU A 1062 3.26 -19.73 25.51
C GLU A 1062 4.78 -19.51 25.48
N LYS A 1063 5.30 -18.55 24.68
CA LYS A 1063 6.73 -18.21 24.64
C LYS A 1063 7.15 -17.18 25.70
N LEU A 1064 6.20 -16.48 26.34
CA LEU A 1064 6.45 -15.35 27.24
C LEU A 1064 6.66 -15.81 28.70
N THR A 1065 7.83 -16.37 29.00
CA THR A 1065 8.21 -16.71 30.38
C THR A 1065 8.21 -15.48 31.28
N ARG A 1066 7.68 -15.59 32.50
CA ARG A 1066 7.52 -14.45 33.44
C ARG A 1066 8.85 -13.87 33.92
N GLU A 1067 9.91 -14.64 33.76
CA GLU A 1067 11.30 -14.38 34.11
C GLU A 1067 12.08 -13.71 32.96
N GLY A 1068 11.47 -13.63 31.76
CA GLY A 1068 12.13 -13.17 30.54
C GLY A 1068 11.92 -11.70 30.20
N ALA A 1069 12.74 -11.23 29.27
CA ALA A 1069 12.59 -9.94 28.59
C ALA A 1069 12.52 -10.18 27.07
N PHE A 1070 11.54 -9.58 26.40
CA PHE A 1070 11.22 -9.89 25.00
C PHE A 1070 11.08 -8.62 24.18
N LEU A 1071 11.67 -8.59 22.99
CA LEU A 1071 11.50 -7.52 22.01
C LEU A 1071 10.56 -8.00 20.90
N MET A 1072 9.50 -7.26 20.66
CA MET A 1072 8.63 -7.43 19.49
C MET A 1072 8.82 -6.26 18.54
N ASP A 1073 9.15 -6.56 17.28
CA ASP A 1073 9.26 -5.60 16.18
C ASP A 1073 8.02 -5.66 15.29
N CYS A 1074 7.16 -4.65 15.43
CA CYS A 1074 5.94 -4.49 14.62
C CYS A 1074 6.16 -3.56 13.40
N GLY A 1075 7.41 -3.38 12.95
CA GLY A 1075 7.81 -2.59 11.78
C GLY A 1075 7.76 -1.07 11.99
N SER A 1076 6.71 -0.56 12.64
CA SER A 1076 6.51 0.86 12.94
C SER A 1076 6.74 1.22 14.42
N VAL A 1077 6.87 0.20 15.28
CA VAL A 1077 7.00 0.33 16.73
C VAL A 1077 7.75 -0.91 17.26
N PHE A 1078 8.62 -0.69 18.24
CA PHE A 1078 9.26 -1.73 19.04
C PHE A 1078 8.59 -1.80 20.41
N TYR A 1079 8.25 -3.00 20.88
CA TYR A 1079 7.81 -3.22 22.26
C TYR A 1079 8.83 -4.08 23.01
N LEU A 1080 9.45 -3.54 24.05
CA LEU A 1080 10.28 -4.28 24.99
C LEU A 1080 9.44 -4.71 26.20
N TRP A 1081 8.94 -5.94 26.16
CA TRP A 1081 8.15 -6.55 27.23
C TRP A 1081 9.06 -7.09 28.34
N ILE A 1082 8.85 -6.63 29.57
CA ILE A 1082 9.55 -7.08 30.79
C ILE A 1082 8.59 -7.92 31.64
N GLY A 1083 8.90 -9.19 31.84
CA GLY A 1083 8.10 -10.08 32.69
C GLY A 1083 8.18 -9.70 34.17
N LYS A 1084 7.10 -9.97 34.93
CA LYS A 1084 6.99 -9.60 36.36
C LYS A 1084 8.04 -10.23 37.28
N CYS A 1085 8.66 -11.32 36.85
CA CYS A 1085 9.75 -12.01 37.56
C CYS A 1085 11.10 -11.85 36.85
N CYS A 1086 11.22 -10.90 35.91
CA CYS A 1086 12.46 -10.70 35.15
C CYS A 1086 13.63 -10.36 36.06
N ASN A 1087 14.80 -10.92 35.74
CA ASN A 1087 16.00 -10.84 36.56
C ASN A 1087 16.45 -9.38 36.76
N ASP A 1088 16.53 -8.93 38.01
CA ASP A 1088 16.96 -7.57 38.36
C ASP A 1088 18.37 -7.22 37.83
N MET A 1089 19.21 -8.22 37.51
CA MET A 1089 20.46 -8.02 36.75
C MET A 1089 20.19 -7.39 35.37
N PHE A 1090 19.28 -7.97 34.57
CA PHE A 1090 18.91 -7.44 33.26
C PHE A 1090 18.28 -6.05 33.39
N ILE A 1091 17.37 -5.88 34.37
CA ILE A 1091 16.66 -4.61 34.58
C ILE A 1091 17.63 -3.49 34.97
N ARG A 1092 18.62 -3.77 35.82
CA ARG A 1092 19.66 -2.80 36.19
C ARG A 1092 20.64 -2.55 35.04
N ASP A 1093 21.16 -3.60 34.42
CA ASP A 1093 22.27 -3.49 33.48
C ASP A 1093 21.81 -3.02 32.08
N VAL A 1094 20.52 -3.15 31.75
CA VAL A 1094 19.93 -2.67 30.48
C VAL A 1094 19.06 -1.43 30.67
N LEU A 1095 18.22 -1.36 31.72
CA LEU A 1095 17.25 -0.26 31.91
C LEU A 1095 17.68 0.74 33.00
N GLY A 1096 18.82 0.55 33.65
CA GLY A 1096 19.32 1.43 34.71
C GLY A 1096 18.48 1.42 36.00
N CYS A 1097 17.50 0.52 36.10
CA CYS A 1097 16.50 0.49 37.15
C CYS A 1097 16.83 -0.59 38.19
N PRO A 1098 16.74 -0.34 39.51
CA PRO A 1098 17.12 -1.33 40.52
C PRO A 1098 16.24 -2.60 40.57
N ASN A 1099 15.01 -2.56 40.05
CA ASN A 1099 14.09 -3.72 39.95
C ASN A 1099 12.86 -3.43 39.08
N HIS A 1100 12.06 -4.47 38.77
CA HIS A 1100 10.82 -4.35 37.96
C HIS A 1100 9.84 -3.25 38.43
N ALA A 1101 9.68 -3.04 39.74
CA ALA A 1101 8.74 -2.03 40.24
C ALA A 1101 9.19 -0.60 39.93
N SER A 1102 10.51 -0.36 39.87
CA SER A 1102 11.11 0.94 39.61
C SER A 1102 11.13 1.40 38.15
N ILE A 1103 10.83 0.52 37.18
CA ILE A 1103 10.81 0.87 35.75
C ILE A 1103 9.71 1.92 35.48
N PRO A 1104 10.01 3.09 34.86
CA PRO A 1104 9.01 4.11 34.56
C PRO A 1104 7.91 3.62 33.59
N PRO A 1105 6.65 4.09 33.71
CA PRO A 1105 5.54 3.60 32.88
C PRO A 1105 5.60 4.07 31.41
N ASN A 1106 6.30 5.19 31.13
CA ASN A 1106 6.37 5.81 29.80
C ASN A 1106 7.81 5.80 29.26
N MET A 1107 8.58 4.74 29.53
CA MET A 1107 9.98 4.63 29.09
C MET A 1107 10.06 4.27 27.60
N THR A 1108 10.63 5.15 26.79
CA THR A 1108 10.67 5.05 25.31
C THR A 1108 12.07 4.90 24.71
N GLN A 1109 13.10 4.78 25.55
CA GLN A 1109 14.51 4.69 25.14
C GLN A 1109 15.25 3.70 26.06
N ILE A 1110 16.29 3.04 25.54
CA ILE A 1110 17.24 2.28 26.35
C ILE A 1110 18.36 3.23 26.78
N PRO A 1111 18.69 3.34 28.09
CA PRO A 1111 19.78 4.19 28.53
C PRO A 1111 21.13 3.67 28.02
N GLU A 1112 22.02 4.61 27.69
CA GLU A 1112 23.40 4.30 27.36
C GLU A 1112 24.17 3.96 28.64
N LEU A 1113 24.35 2.67 28.87
CA LEU A 1113 25.08 2.14 30.03
C LEU A 1113 26.31 1.39 29.52
N GLU A 1114 27.42 1.55 30.24
CA GLU A 1114 28.67 0.80 30.07
C GLU A 1114 28.51 -0.64 30.59
N THR A 1115 27.56 -1.39 30.01
CA THR A 1115 27.36 -2.81 30.29
C THR A 1115 27.29 -3.61 28.99
N PRO A 1116 27.85 -4.83 28.97
CA PRO A 1116 27.79 -5.69 27.78
C PRO A 1116 26.37 -6.12 27.38
N LEU A 1117 25.34 -5.89 28.22
CA LEU A 1117 23.94 -6.15 27.87
C LEU A 1117 23.25 -4.91 27.26
N SER A 1118 23.49 -3.71 27.80
CA SER A 1118 23.01 -2.46 27.20
C SER A 1118 23.62 -2.26 25.80
N GLU A 1119 24.93 -2.48 25.66
CA GLU A 1119 25.65 -2.38 24.39
C GLU A 1119 25.07 -3.34 23.34
N ARG A 1120 24.94 -4.64 23.67
CA ARG A 1120 24.34 -5.65 22.78
C ARG A 1120 22.90 -5.33 22.37
N LEU A 1121 22.07 -4.84 23.29
CA LEU A 1121 20.69 -4.48 22.95
C LEU A 1121 20.63 -3.21 22.09
N ARG A 1122 21.44 -2.19 22.38
CA ARG A 1122 21.54 -0.99 21.55
C ARG A 1122 22.07 -1.32 20.15
N ALA A 1123 23.03 -2.23 20.02
CA ALA A 1123 23.53 -2.74 18.75
C ALA A 1123 22.46 -3.50 17.95
N LEU A 1124 21.68 -4.39 18.61
CA LEU A 1124 20.55 -5.10 17.97
C LEU A 1124 19.46 -4.12 17.51
N LEU A 1125 19.08 -3.16 18.36
CA LEU A 1125 18.07 -2.14 18.02
C LEU A 1125 18.54 -1.25 16.87
N ALA A 1126 19.81 -0.83 16.85
CA ALA A 1126 20.38 -0.07 15.74
C ALA A 1126 20.33 -0.87 14.42
N TRP A 1127 20.77 -2.13 14.42
CA TRP A 1127 20.71 -2.99 13.23
C TRP A 1127 19.28 -3.25 12.74
N LEU A 1128 18.32 -3.47 13.64
CA LEU A 1128 16.89 -3.54 13.30
C LEU A 1128 16.39 -2.22 12.72
N GLN A 1129 16.88 -1.08 13.21
CA GLN A 1129 16.50 0.27 12.79
C GLN A 1129 17.13 0.68 11.44
N ASP A 1130 18.33 0.22 11.11
CA ASP A 1130 18.97 0.42 9.80
C ASP A 1130 18.23 -0.33 8.67
N SER A 1131 17.52 -1.42 9.00
CA SER A 1131 16.76 -2.24 8.05
C SER A 1131 15.40 -1.66 7.62
N ARG A 1132 15.13 -0.37 7.87
CA ARG A 1132 13.87 0.31 7.52
C ARG A 1132 14.08 1.81 7.29
N THR A 1133 13.13 2.46 6.62
CA THR A 1133 13.28 3.85 6.16
C THR A 1133 12.77 4.91 7.16
N PHE A 1134 11.89 4.54 8.08
CA PHE A 1134 11.31 5.42 9.11
C PHE A 1134 11.65 4.91 10.53
N SER A 1135 11.82 5.82 11.48
CA SER A 1135 12.19 5.43 12.85
C SER A 1135 11.03 4.72 13.54
N SER A 1136 11.29 3.54 14.11
CA SER A 1136 10.34 2.87 15.00
C SER A 1136 10.46 3.44 16.40
N THR A 1137 9.36 3.90 16.98
CA THR A 1137 9.34 4.30 18.40
C THR A 1137 9.49 3.05 19.27
N LEU A 1138 10.31 3.12 20.32
CA LEU A 1138 10.40 2.06 21.33
C LEU A 1138 9.43 2.37 22.48
N HIS A 1139 8.80 1.33 23.03
CA HIS A 1139 8.09 1.38 24.31
C HIS A 1139 8.52 0.21 25.20
N VAL A 1140 8.99 0.51 26.41
CA VAL A 1140 9.25 -0.50 27.44
C VAL A 1140 7.96 -0.76 28.21
N LEU A 1141 7.49 -2.01 28.20
CA LEU A 1141 6.22 -2.45 28.76
C LEU A 1141 6.45 -3.39 29.94
N LYS A 1142 5.77 -3.12 31.06
CA LYS A 1142 5.73 -4.04 32.22
C LYS A 1142 4.61 -5.06 32.06
N ASP A 1143 4.73 -6.17 32.80
CA ASP A 1143 3.65 -7.13 33.03
C ASP A 1143 2.56 -6.55 33.96
N ASP A 1144 1.80 -5.59 33.43
CA ASP A 1144 0.60 -4.98 34.02
C ASP A 1144 -0.62 -5.05 33.10
N ALA A 1145 -1.80 -4.73 33.63
CA ALA A 1145 -3.07 -4.88 32.92
C ALA A 1145 -3.27 -3.89 31.76
N SER A 1146 -2.59 -2.74 31.76
CA SER A 1146 -2.73 -1.71 30.73
C SER A 1146 -1.83 -1.99 29.52
N ALA A 1147 -0.59 -2.40 29.77
CA ALA A 1147 0.35 -2.79 28.72
C ALA A 1147 -0.10 -4.05 27.95
N LYS A 1148 -0.78 -4.98 28.64
CA LYS A 1148 -1.27 -6.24 28.06
C LYS A 1148 -2.13 -6.04 26.81
N THR A 1149 -3.11 -5.15 26.85
CA THR A 1149 -4.02 -4.94 25.71
C THR A 1149 -3.28 -4.50 24.45
N SER A 1150 -2.28 -3.62 24.59
CA SER A 1150 -1.49 -3.11 23.47
C SER A 1150 -0.53 -4.14 22.87
N PHE A 1151 0.05 -5.02 23.70
CA PHE A 1151 1.02 -6.04 23.27
C PHE A 1151 0.35 -7.35 22.81
N PHE A 1152 -0.59 -7.89 23.59
CA PHE A 1152 -1.18 -9.22 23.35
C PHE A 1152 -2.04 -9.28 22.08
N GLN A 1153 -2.54 -8.14 21.57
CA GLN A 1153 -3.21 -8.11 20.25
C GLN A 1153 -2.29 -8.50 19.08
N HIS A 1154 -0.97 -8.48 19.27
CA HIS A 1154 0.03 -8.92 18.29
C HIS A 1154 0.44 -10.38 18.45
N LEU A 1155 -0.03 -11.08 19.49
CA LEU A 1155 0.15 -12.52 19.67
C LEU A 1155 -0.89 -13.28 18.81
N VAL A 1156 -0.70 -13.21 17.50
CA VAL A 1156 -1.68 -13.65 16.48
C VAL A 1156 -1.95 -15.15 16.46
N GLU A 1157 -1.16 -15.97 17.16
CA GLU A 1157 -1.42 -17.41 17.31
C GLU A 1157 -2.42 -17.72 18.44
N ASP A 1158 -2.55 -16.82 19.42
CA ASP A 1158 -3.43 -17.02 20.59
C ASP A 1158 -4.91 -16.82 20.24
N ARG A 1159 -5.80 -17.47 21.01
CA ARG A 1159 -7.25 -17.24 20.90
C ARG A 1159 -7.62 -15.86 21.43
N SER A 1160 -8.49 -15.17 20.71
CA SER A 1160 -9.09 -13.90 21.13
C SER A 1160 -10.61 -14.04 21.28
N GLU A 1161 -11.28 -13.01 21.80
CA GLU A 1161 -12.74 -13.02 22.02
C GLU A 1161 -13.55 -13.26 20.73
N SER A 1162 -13.05 -12.79 19.58
CA SER A 1162 -13.74 -12.79 18.29
C SER A 1162 -12.99 -13.49 17.15
N ALA A 1163 -11.80 -14.05 17.39
CA ALA A 1163 -11.03 -14.78 16.38
C ALA A 1163 -10.23 -15.96 16.98
N PHE A 1164 -10.22 -17.06 16.22
CA PHE A 1164 -9.56 -18.34 16.52
C PHE A 1164 -8.10 -18.22 16.95
N SER A 1165 -7.63 -19.14 17.79
CA SER A 1165 -6.20 -19.51 17.86
C SER A 1165 -5.72 -20.16 16.55
N TYR A 1166 -4.40 -20.31 16.39
CA TYR A 1166 -3.83 -20.99 15.24
C TYR A 1166 -4.32 -22.44 15.11
N TYR A 1167 -4.38 -23.19 16.21
CA TYR A 1167 -4.87 -24.57 16.21
C TYR A 1167 -6.37 -24.67 15.82
N GLU A 1168 -7.22 -23.79 16.37
CA GLU A 1168 -8.64 -23.72 15.99
C GLU A 1168 -8.82 -23.32 14.52
N PHE A 1169 -7.97 -22.44 13.99
CA PHE A 1169 -7.99 -22.05 12.58
C PHE A 1169 -7.58 -23.21 11.66
N LEU A 1170 -6.54 -23.97 11.99
CA LEU A 1170 -6.16 -25.16 11.22
C LEU A 1170 -7.27 -26.24 11.23
N LEU A 1171 -7.95 -26.44 12.36
CA LEU A 1171 -9.12 -27.31 12.42
C LEU A 1171 -10.28 -26.78 11.55
N HIS A 1172 -10.51 -25.47 11.52
CA HIS A 1172 -11.51 -24.87 10.65
C HIS A 1172 -11.16 -25.10 9.16
N ILE A 1173 -9.92 -24.82 8.75
CA ILE A 1173 -9.43 -25.09 7.39
C ILE A 1173 -9.63 -26.57 7.04
N GLN A 1174 -9.22 -27.50 7.91
CA GLN A 1174 -9.40 -28.93 7.69
C GLN A 1174 -10.88 -29.30 7.50
N GLN A 1175 -11.79 -28.74 8.30
CA GLN A 1175 -13.24 -28.98 8.16
C GLN A 1175 -13.80 -28.47 6.83
N GLN A 1176 -13.36 -27.30 6.35
CA GLN A 1176 -13.78 -26.78 5.04
C GLN A 1176 -13.23 -27.64 3.90
N MET A 1177 -11.98 -28.12 4.00
CA MET A 1177 -11.35 -29.04 3.04
C MET A 1177 -11.96 -30.48 3.02
N THR A 1178 -12.95 -30.76 3.87
CA THR A 1178 -13.67 -32.05 3.93
C THR A 1178 -15.14 -31.95 3.52
N LYS A 1179 -15.56 -30.80 2.99
CA LYS A 1179 -16.89 -30.56 2.41
C LYS A 1179 -16.83 -30.62 0.87
#